data_AF-A0A934CB41-F1
#
_entry.id   AF-A0A934CB41-F1
#
_cell.length_a   1.000
_cell.length_b   1.000
_cell.length_c   1.000
_cell.angle_alpha   90.00
_cell.angle_beta   90.00
_cell.angle_gamma   90.00
#
_symmetry.space_group_name_H-M   'P 1'
#
loop_
_entity.id
_entity.type
_entity.pdbx_description
1 polymer ?
#
loop_
_entity_poly.entity_id
_entity_poly.type
_entity_poly.pdbx_seq_one_letter_code
_entity_poly.pdbx_strand_id
1 'polypeptide(L)'
;MDMHTNKAQTNPTSRIPLWLQGWKFLWTATAGLYLLVFSSWIVFRWTGSAYEEVIAGLGYLPLSIFAAFSAAFAARQKHLDARTHRAWWFLAWSLFSLALGDILYVTLDLTKGVGFPDVPDIFYLAFYPLAFAGILSFPAATEDPILKRIRNLDLVITMTSVTGILWYSIIAPTAAAGGETWLAKWVAGAYPGMDALLIASIIHFLLQRNYPHIRQVLILLAGGMTAYILADIFYAWAVLQETYASGNPIDILWMVSYYLVGLSALRQSEIRSAPTRTDTKSPTVWQSAILSLTALIVSVLVTLYVAFTTKELGVPAYGLFIATALTVFLSIGRQMLITADNAQLIEKLSNAARQLQTNAENLEALAAQRAQELQSQANKLYLVSQVARDIAAASTFESVLDLTATSLPSHFHLHHVAIYLLDPNREFAVIASASSPQGKQMTAEGYKLAAVPTNFIGQTIVSGKPTFASVSDPLTAPPNRPLLPDTRSALALPLKAANRTIGVLDLQSAQPQTFQREDDITIFQIIADQIAIAIERARLLQQVEESLRELQQAYGETTREKWRTLAETNLRGKAGYRFDNVRIQPLPEMPEGGEEAIRAGSPIVQEGSGKNAAQPVQVAVPIKLRGQSIGVVSLKLKENYNPNTIKTITLAVERLAGALESARLFEEARLKAEREQAISQVTTAISSASEFEAILRTTVEEIGRSLGDAEVSIQLTEQPE
;
A
#
# COMPACT_ATOMS: atom_id res chain seq x y z
N MET A 1 29.62 5.39 -8.03
CA MET A 1 31.00 5.78 -7.68
C MET A 1 31.69 6.01 -9.00
N ASP A 2 31.70 7.26 -9.46
CA ASP A 2 32.60 7.82 -10.47
C ASP A 2 32.46 9.35 -10.38
N MET A 3 33.31 9.94 -9.52
CA MET A 3 33.46 11.37 -9.36
C MET A 3 34.52 11.86 -10.36
N HIS A 4 34.09 12.47 -11.45
CA HIS A 4 34.96 13.39 -12.19
C HIS A 4 34.71 14.81 -11.69
N THR A 5 35.52 15.21 -10.70
CA THR A 5 35.70 16.59 -10.26
C THR A 5 36.56 17.33 -11.29
N ASN A 6 35.92 17.99 -12.26
CA ASN A 6 36.63 18.86 -13.19
C ASN A 6 36.88 20.23 -12.53
N LYS A 7 38.08 20.41 -11.97
CA LYS A 7 38.59 21.71 -11.53
C LYS A 7 38.79 22.60 -12.76
N ALA A 8 37.89 23.56 -12.95
CA ALA A 8 38.04 24.62 -13.95
C ALA A 8 39.29 25.46 -13.64
N GLN A 9 40.30 25.35 -14.50
CA GLN A 9 41.36 26.35 -14.65
C GLN A 9 40.71 27.65 -15.13
N THR A 10 40.82 28.70 -14.32
CA THR A 10 40.39 30.07 -14.67
C THR A 10 41.37 30.66 -15.69
N ASN A 11 41.16 30.31 -16.95
CA ASN A 11 41.79 30.95 -18.10
C ASN A 11 41.21 32.37 -18.26
N PRO A 12 41.98 33.44 -18.57
CA PRO A 12 41.46 34.81 -18.67
C PRO A 12 40.38 35.00 -19.75
N THR A 13 40.24 34.02 -20.65
CA THR A 13 39.17 33.90 -21.64
C THR A 13 37.82 33.50 -21.05
N SER A 14 37.74 33.15 -19.76
CA SER A 14 36.50 32.72 -19.09
C SER A 14 35.50 33.85 -18.79
N ARG A 15 35.86 35.12 -19.05
CA ARG A 15 34.93 36.26 -18.96
C ARG A 15 34.13 36.48 -20.24
N ILE A 16 34.59 35.95 -21.37
CA ILE A 16 33.85 36.04 -22.62
C ILE A 16 32.78 34.94 -22.59
N PRO A 17 31.49 35.28 -22.75
CA PRO A 17 30.43 34.28 -22.81
C PRO A 17 30.79 33.20 -23.84
N LEU A 18 30.53 31.93 -23.52
CA LEU A 18 30.85 30.79 -24.40
C LEU A 18 30.32 30.96 -25.84
N TRP A 19 29.28 31.77 -26.01
CA TRP A 19 28.67 32.06 -27.30
C TRP A 19 29.33 33.15 -28.15
N LEU A 20 30.31 33.83 -27.58
CA LEU A 20 31.14 34.83 -28.24
C LEU A 20 32.56 34.28 -28.41
N GLN A 21 32.75 32.98 -28.63
CA GLN A 21 34.08 32.40 -28.85
C GLN A 21 34.40 32.22 -30.34
N GLY A 22 35.69 32.20 -30.67
CA GLY A 22 36.17 32.00 -32.05
C GLY A 22 35.91 33.19 -32.97
N TRP A 23 35.57 32.94 -34.24
CA TRP A 23 35.37 33.99 -35.24
C TRP A 23 34.20 34.95 -34.91
N LYS A 24 33.20 34.49 -34.16
CA LYS A 24 32.09 35.33 -33.69
C LYS A 24 32.55 36.41 -32.72
N PHE A 25 33.55 36.08 -31.88
CA PHE A 25 34.20 37.07 -31.02
C PHE A 25 34.81 38.17 -31.88
N LEU A 26 35.61 37.77 -32.88
CA LEU A 26 36.30 38.70 -33.75
C LEU A 26 35.28 39.59 -34.48
N TRP A 27 34.22 39.00 -35.03
CA TRP A 27 33.16 39.69 -35.76
C TRP A 27 32.39 40.72 -34.91
N THR A 28 32.08 40.38 -33.65
CA THR A 28 31.39 41.29 -32.72
C THR A 28 32.33 42.34 -32.14
N ALA A 29 33.56 41.97 -31.79
CA ALA A 29 34.56 42.86 -31.24
C ALA A 29 35.01 43.90 -32.27
N THR A 30 35.16 43.54 -33.56
CA THR A 30 35.47 44.50 -34.62
C THR A 30 34.33 45.48 -34.84
N ALA A 31 33.09 45.00 -34.90
CA ALA A 31 31.91 45.88 -35.02
C ALA A 31 31.76 46.80 -33.80
N GLY A 32 31.97 46.29 -32.58
CA GLY A 32 31.90 47.08 -31.36
C GLY A 32 33.04 48.11 -31.24
N LEU A 33 34.26 47.74 -31.63
CA LEU A 33 35.39 48.67 -31.70
C LEU A 33 35.13 49.77 -32.72
N TYR A 34 34.60 49.41 -33.90
CA TYR A 34 34.22 50.37 -34.92
C TYR A 34 33.15 51.35 -34.42
N LEU A 35 32.10 50.86 -33.74
CA LEU A 35 31.08 51.68 -33.10
C LEU A 35 31.71 52.70 -32.13
N LEU A 36 32.61 52.26 -31.26
CA LEU A 36 33.28 53.14 -30.28
C LEU A 36 34.16 54.19 -30.95
N VAL A 37 34.97 53.79 -31.94
CA VAL A 37 35.85 54.70 -32.67
C VAL A 37 35.04 55.75 -33.42
N PHE A 38 33.96 55.35 -34.08
CA PHE A 38 33.12 56.27 -34.83
C PHE A 38 32.26 57.16 -33.92
N SER A 39 31.73 56.65 -32.81
CA SER A 39 31.06 57.48 -31.80
C SER A 39 32.01 58.50 -31.18
N SER A 40 33.27 58.11 -30.91
CA SER A 40 34.32 59.04 -30.49
C SER A 40 34.58 60.10 -31.55
N TRP A 41 34.60 59.71 -32.83
CA TRP A 41 34.74 60.66 -33.93
C TRP A 41 33.56 61.65 -34.03
N ILE A 42 32.31 61.19 -33.90
CA ILE A 42 31.11 62.07 -33.88
C ILE A 42 31.23 63.15 -32.80
N VAL A 43 31.71 62.78 -31.60
CA VAL A 43 31.80 63.67 -30.44
C VAL A 43 32.98 64.63 -30.53
N PHE A 44 34.16 64.13 -30.91
CA PHE A 44 35.42 64.89 -30.83
C PHE A 44 35.87 65.49 -32.17
N ARG A 45 35.28 65.08 -33.30
CA ARG A 45 35.54 65.62 -34.65
C ARG A 45 37.03 65.81 -34.94
N TRP A 46 37.86 64.81 -34.63
CA TRP A 46 39.32 64.91 -34.72
C TRP A 46 39.90 64.87 -36.16
N THR A 47 39.04 64.94 -37.19
CA THR A 47 39.42 65.01 -38.61
C THR A 47 39.15 66.40 -39.15
N GLY A 48 39.90 66.86 -40.17
CA GLY A 48 39.65 68.16 -40.78
C GLY A 48 38.29 68.25 -41.49
N SER A 49 37.72 69.47 -41.53
CA SER A 49 36.37 69.76 -42.04
C SER A 49 36.10 69.30 -43.47
N ALA A 50 37.13 69.19 -44.31
CA ALA A 50 37.03 68.76 -45.71
C ALA A 50 36.57 67.29 -45.90
N TYR A 51 36.68 66.46 -44.86
CA TYR A 51 36.31 65.04 -44.92
C TYR A 51 35.14 64.67 -44.01
N GLU A 52 34.60 65.62 -43.24
CA GLU A 52 33.59 65.32 -42.23
C GLU A 52 32.30 64.78 -42.83
N GLU A 53 31.83 65.35 -43.93
CA GLU A 53 30.60 64.93 -44.60
C GLU A 53 30.72 63.51 -45.18
N VAL A 54 31.87 63.19 -45.76
CA VAL A 54 32.16 61.86 -46.35
C VAL A 54 32.30 60.80 -45.25
N ILE A 55 33.01 61.12 -44.16
CA ILE A 55 33.20 60.21 -43.03
C ILE A 55 31.87 59.98 -42.32
N ALA A 56 31.06 61.02 -42.13
CA ALA A 56 29.73 60.91 -41.55
C ALA A 56 28.83 59.98 -42.39
N GLY A 57 28.74 60.19 -43.70
CA GLY A 57 27.91 59.36 -44.58
C GLY A 57 28.34 57.89 -44.64
N LEU A 58 29.65 57.61 -44.75
CA LEU A 58 30.16 56.24 -44.81
C LEU A 58 30.11 55.50 -43.46
N GLY A 59 29.90 56.24 -42.36
CA GLY A 59 29.98 55.76 -40.99
C GLY A 59 29.09 54.58 -40.65
N TYR A 60 27.86 54.55 -41.17
CA TYR A 60 26.86 53.55 -40.78
C TYR A 60 26.99 52.23 -41.54
N LEU A 61 27.57 52.27 -42.74
CA LEU A 61 27.60 51.13 -43.67
C LEU A 61 28.21 49.86 -43.06
N PRO A 62 29.36 49.91 -42.34
CA PRO A 62 29.93 48.70 -41.76
C PRO A 62 29.01 48.04 -40.73
N LEU A 63 28.24 48.83 -39.97
CA LEU A 63 27.33 48.30 -38.95
C LEU A 63 26.00 47.81 -39.54
N SER A 64 25.43 48.50 -40.54
CA SER A 64 24.22 48.01 -41.22
C SER A 64 24.48 46.70 -41.97
N ILE A 65 25.64 46.59 -42.64
CA ILE A 65 26.14 45.35 -43.26
C ILE A 65 26.35 44.27 -42.18
N PHE A 66 27.01 44.60 -41.06
CA PHE A 66 27.19 43.67 -39.94
C PHE A 66 25.85 43.11 -39.45
N ALA A 67 24.84 43.95 -39.26
CA ALA A 67 23.52 43.54 -38.81
C ALA A 67 22.84 42.59 -39.81
N ALA A 68 22.85 42.95 -41.10
CA ALA A 68 22.22 42.15 -42.17
C ALA A 68 22.87 40.77 -42.33
N PHE A 69 24.20 40.70 -42.38
CA PHE A 69 24.92 39.43 -42.49
C PHE A 69 24.81 38.58 -41.23
N SER A 70 24.79 39.19 -40.05
CA SER A 70 24.58 38.48 -38.78
C SER A 70 23.18 37.87 -38.71
N ALA A 71 22.14 38.59 -39.16
CA ALA A 71 20.78 38.08 -39.27
C ALA A 71 20.67 36.92 -40.27
N ALA A 72 21.29 37.05 -41.46
CA ALA A 72 21.32 35.98 -42.45
C ALA A 72 22.09 34.73 -41.96
N PHE A 73 23.15 34.94 -41.19
CA PHE A 73 23.90 33.85 -40.55
C PHE A 73 23.04 33.11 -39.51
N ALA A 74 22.28 33.85 -38.69
CA ALA A 74 21.32 33.25 -37.76
C ALA A 74 20.24 32.47 -38.52
N ALA A 75 19.68 33.04 -39.59
CA ALA A 75 18.67 32.40 -40.43
C ALA A 75 19.13 31.08 -41.08
N ARG A 76 20.43 30.94 -41.39
CA ARG A 76 20.99 29.73 -42.01
C ARG A 76 21.22 28.56 -41.06
N GLN A 77 21.01 28.74 -39.75
CA GLN A 77 21.24 27.70 -38.77
C GLN A 77 20.19 26.58 -38.84
N LYS A 78 20.64 25.37 -39.21
CA LYS A 78 19.77 24.19 -39.41
C LYS A 78 19.09 23.66 -38.13
N HIS A 79 19.56 24.07 -36.95
CA HIS A 79 19.05 23.60 -35.66
C HIS A 79 17.90 24.46 -35.10
N LEU A 80 17.51 25.52 -35.80
CA LEU A 80 16.37 26.38 -35.43
C LEU A 80 15.05 25.73 -35.86
N ASP A 81 13.98 25.98 -35.11
CA ASP A 81 12.63 25.59 -35.50
C ASP A 81 12.14 26.40 -36.71
N ALA A 82 11.15 25.87 -37.44
CA ALA A 82 10.66 26.46 -38.69
C ALA A 82 10.07 27.89 -38.52
N ARG A 83 9.60 28.26 -37.31
CA ARG A 83 9.09 29.60 -37.03
C ARG A 83 10.23 30.59 -36.82
N THR A 84 11.18 30.26 -35.94
CA THR A 84 12.39 31.07 -35.73
C THR A 84 13.22 31.21 -37.02
N HIS A 85 13.31 30.16 -37.82
CA HIS A 85 13.98 30.21 -39.12
C HIS A 85 13.33 31.24 -40.06
N ARG A 86 11.99 31.27 -40.16
CA ARG A 86 11.27 32.28 -40.94
C ARG A 86 11.46 33.69 -40.38
N ALA A 87 11.42 33.83 -39.05
CA ALA A 87 11.61 35.12 -38.38
C ALA A 87 12.94 35.78 -38.77
N TRP A 88 14.03 35.01 -38.72
CA TRP A 88 15.36 35.53 -39.06
C TRP A 88 15.58 35.78 -40.55
N TRP A 89 14.90 35.05 -41.45
CA TRP A 89 14.94 35.39 -42.89
C TRP A 89 14.24 36.70 -43.19
N PHE A 90 13.07 36.94 -42.60
CA PHE A 90 12.38 38.23 -42.73
C PHE A 90 13.20 39.39 -42.14
N LEU A 91 13.80 39.20 -40.95
CA LEU A 91 14.71 40.18 -40.37
C LEU A 91 15.97 40.40 -41.22
N ALA A 92 16.53 39.35 -41.81
CA ALA A 92 17.68 39.49 -42.71
C ALA A 92 17.32 40.30 -43.96
N TRP A 93 16.21 39.98 -44.63
CA TRP A 93 15.74 40.77 -45.79
C TRP A 93 15.42 42.21 -45.43
N SER A 94 14.82 42.44 -44.26
CA SER A 94 14.57 43.77 -43.72
C SER A 94 15.87 44.57 -43.57
N LEU A 95 16.89 44.00 -42.93
CA LEU A 95 18.19 44.66 -42.72
C LEU A 95 19.00 44.81 -44.02
N PHE A 96 18.86 43.89 -44.97
CA PHE A 96 19.46 44.05 -46.31
C PHE A 96 18.80 45.18 -47.10
N SER A 97 17.48 45.33 -46.99
CA SER A 97 16.76 46.48 -47.56
C SER A 97 17.31 47.77 -46.98
N LEU A 98 17.42 47.83 -45.65
CA LEU A 98 17.95 49.00 -44.94
C LEU A 98 19.39 49.34 -45.34
N ALA A 99 20.29 48.35 -45.37
CA ALA A 99 21.67 48.55 -45.78
C ALA A 99 21.80 48.98 -47.25
N LEU A 100 20.92 48.49 -48.14
CA LEU A 100 20.87 48.93 -49.54
C LEU A 100 20.37 50.39 -49.64
N GLY A 101 19.41 50.78 -48.81
CA GLY A 101 18.98 52.17 -48.64
C GLY A 101 20.15 53.06 -48.25
N ASP A 102 20.93 52.69 -47.23
CA ASP A 102 22.11 53.44 -46.78
C ASP A 102 23.16 53.59 -47.89
N ILE A 103 23.47 52.52 -48.63
CA ILE A 103 24.44 52.56 -49.74
C ILE A 103 23.95 53.53 -50.83
N LEU A 104 22.67 53.46 -51.19
CA LEU A 104 22.10 54.32 -52.23
C LEU A 104 22.04 55.78 -51.76
N TYR A 105 21.66 56.02 -50.51
CA TYR A 105 21.63 57.35 -49.91
C TYR A 105 23.01 58.00 -49.99
N VAL A 106 24.05 57.34 -49.46
CA VAL A 106 25.43 57.87 -49.50
C VAL A 106 25.93 58.08 -50.92
N THR A 107 25.59 57.19 -51.85
CA THR A 107 26.00 57.32 -53.26
C THR A 107 25.34 58.54 -53.92
N LEU A 108 24.07 58.80 -53.65
CA LEU A 108 23.34 59.94 -54.20
C LEU A 108 23.79 61.25 -53.54
N ASP A 109 23.95 61.25 -52.22
CA ASP A 109 24.39 62.40 -51.43
C ASP A 109 25.75 62.92 -51.92
N LEU A 110 26.71 62.01 -52.16
CA LEU A 110 28.05 62.36 -52.64
C LEU A 110 28.11 62.77 -54.13
N THR A 111 27.09 62.47 -54.95
CA THR A 111 27.16 62.68 -56.41
C THR A 111 26.26 63.80 -56.91
N LYS A 112 25.02 63.87 -56.44
CA LYS A 112 23.98 64.76 -57.00
C LYS A 112 23.11 65.44 -55.93
N GLY A 113 23.28 65.10 -54.66
CA GLY A 113 22.37 65.46 -53.58
C GLY A 113 21.11 64.58 -53.58
N VAL A 114 20.52 64.39 -52.41
CA VAL A 114 19.35 63.51 -52.22
C VAL A 114 18.05 64.33 -52.26
N GLY A 115 17.12 63.94 -53.13
CA GLY A 115 15.76 64.49 -53.15
C GLY A 115 14.87 63.90 -52.06
N PHE A 116 13.71 64.50 -51.80
CA PHE A 116 12.70 63.91 -50.92
C PHE A 116 11.32 63.95 -51.57
N PRO A 117 10.67 62.78 -51.81
CA PRO A 117 11.16 61.40 -51.68
C PRO A 117 12.01 60.97 -52.87
N ASP A 118 12.92 60.01 -52.67
CA ASP A 118 13.85 59.49 -53.69
C ASP A 118 14.03 57.95 -53.57
N VAL A 119 14.88 57.35 -54.40
CA VAL A 119 15.09 55.89 -54.48
C VAL A 119 15.45 55.23 -53.13
N PRO A 120 16.29 55.80 -52.25
CA PRO A 120 16.59 55.21 -50.93
C PRO A 120 15.33 55.00 -50.06
N ASP A 121 14.34 55.90 -50.14
CA ASP A 121 13.11 55.82 -49.34
C ASP A 121 12.30 54.56 -49.63
N ILE A 122 12.37 54.01 -50.84
CA ILE A 122 11.70 52.75 -51.19
C ILE A 122 12.26 51.60 -50.34
N PHE A 123 13.58 51.59 -50.14
CA PHE A 123 14.27 50.55 -49.38
C PHE A 123 14.12 50.74 -47.87
N TYR A 124 14.10 51.99 -47.41
CA TYR A 124 13.79 52.33 -46.02
C TYR A 124 12.34 51.99 -45.66
N LEU A 125 11.36 52.26 -46.52
CA LEU A 125 9.98 51.86 -46.27
C LEU A 125 9.76 50.34 -46.33
N ALA A 126 10.53 49.62 -47.14
CA ALA A 126 10.46 48.15 -47.21
C ALA A 126 11.05 47.45 -45.96
N PHE A 127 11.91 48.11 -45.20
CA PHE A 127 12.46 47.59 -43.93
C PHE A 127 11.33 47.26 -42.93
N TYR A 128 10.37 48.16 -42.74
CA TYR A 128 9.31 48.03 -41.73
C TYR A 128 8.40 46.81 -41.86
N PRO A 129 7.72 46.55 -43.00
CA PRO A 129 6.83 45.40 -43.13
C PRO A 129 7.59 44.06 -43.04
N LEU A 130 8.85 44.02 -43.50
CA LEU A 130 9.71 42.86 -43.37
C LEU A 130 10.15 42.64 -41.90
N ALA A 131 10.53 43.69 -41.19
CA ALA A 131 10.86 43.63 -39.76
C ALA A 131 9.65 43.17 -38.93
N PHE A 132 8.47 43.72 -39.22
CA PHE A 132 7.19 43.32 -38.62
C PHE A 132 6.90 41.83 -38.81
N ALA A 133 6.99 41.35 -40.06
CA ALA A 133 6.79 39.93 -40.37
C ALA A 133 7.82 39.04 -39.65
N GLY A 134 9.06 39.51 -39.51
CA GLY A 134 10.12 38.85 -38.75
C GLY A 134 9.78 38.71 -37.27
N ILE A 135 9.43 39.81 -36.60
CA ILE A 135 9.09 39.83 -35.17
C ILE A 135 7.88 38.93 -34.87
N LEU A 136 6.84 38.95 -35.71
CA LEU A 136 5.65 38.12 -35.51
C LEU A 136 5.84 36.63 -35.83
N SER A 137 6.89 36.28 -36.58
CA SER A 137 7.15 34.89 -36.96
C SER A 137 7.81 34.08 -35.85
N PHE A 138 8.31 34.70 -34.78
CA PHE A 138 8.89 34.00 -33.64
C PHE A 138 7.86 33.09 -32.93
N PRO A 139 8.27 31.93 -32.41
CA PRO A 139 7.37 30.99 -31.76
C PRO A 139 6.87 31.53 -30.41
N ALA A 140 5.55 31.69 -30.29
CA ALA A 140 4.88 31.97 -29.02
C ALA A 140 4.45 30.67 -28.32
N ALA A 141 4.50 30.65 -26.99
CA ALA A 141 4.26 29.47 -26.16
C ALA A 141 2.80 28.97 -26.10
N THR A 142 1.81 29.75 -26.56
CA THR A 142 0.38 29.42 -26.45
C THR A 142 -0.16 28.70 -27.69
N GLU A 143 -0.64 27.46 -27.51
CA GLU A 143 -1.33 26.68 -28.55
C GLU A 143 -2.84 26.89 -28.59
N ASP A 144 -3.44 27.51 -27.56
CA ASP A 144 -4.88 27.72 -27.47
C ASP A 144 -5.37 28.74 -28.53
N PRO A 145 -6.34 28.36 -29.39
CA PRO A 145 -6.87 29.23 -30.44
C PRO A 145 -7.56 30.50 -29.90
N ILE A 146 -8.18 30.44 -28.71
CA ILE A 146 -8.85 31.59 -28.09
C ILE A 146 -7.81 32.57 -27.56
N LEU A 147 -6.79 32.07 -26.84
CA LEU A 147 -5.67 32.91 -26.39
C LEU A 147 -4.93 33.53 -27.57
N LYS A 148 -4.81 32.82 -28.70
CA LYS A 148 -4.25 33.38 -29.94
C LYS A 148 -5.10 34.53 -30.50
N ARG A 149 -6.43 34.42 -30.49
CA ARG A 149 -7.33 35.51 -30.92
C ARG A 149 -7.24 36.71 -29.99
N ILE A 150 -7.27 36.49 -28.68
CA ILE A 150 -7.10 37.55 -27.66
C ILE A 150 -5.77 38.27 -27.87
N ARG A 151 -4.68 37.52 -28.05
CA ARG A 151 -3.36 38.08 -28.32
C ARG A 151 -3.33 38.95 -29.57
N ASN A 152 -3.92 38.49 -30.67
CA ASN A 152 -4.00 39.26 -31.90
C ASN A 152 -4.82 40.54 -31.70
N LEU A 153 -5.91 40.49 -30.93
CA LEU A 153 -6.67 41.69 -30.56
C LEU A 153 -5.86 42.65 -29.70
N ASP A 154 -5.12 42.16 -28.70
CA ASP A 154 -4.24 42.98 -27.86
C ASP A 154 -3.18 43.73 -28.71
N LEU A 155 -2.65 43.08 -29.76
CA LEU A 155 -1.76 43.72 -30.74
C LEU A 155 -2.48 44.83 -31.52
N VAL A 156 -3.65 44.56 -32.08
CA VAL A 156 -4.42 45.54 -32.87
C VAL A 156 -4.87 46.74 -31.99
N ILE A 157 -5.27 46.49 -30.74
CA ILE A 157 -5.60 47.53 -29.75
C ILE A 157 -4.39 48.43 -29.50
N THR A 158 -3.23 47.82 -29.23
CA THR A 158 -1.99 48.57 -28.97
C THR A 158 -1.56 49.38 -30.20
N MET A 159 -1.60 48.78 -31.39
CA MET A 159 -1.31 49.46 -32.65
C MET A 159 -2.24 50.65 -32.88
N THR A 160 -3.55 50.45 -32.75
CA THR A 160 -4.54 51.52 -32.96
C THR A 160 -4.32 52.68 -31.99
N SER A 161 -4.04 52.37 -30.72
CA SER A 161 -3.77 53.37 -29.69
C SER A 161 -2.49 54.16 -29.96
N VAL A 162 -1.36 53.47 -30.21
CA VAL A 162 -0.06 54.10 -30.46
C VAL A 162 -0.11 54.93 -31.75
N THR A 163 -0.69 54.38 -32.83
CA THR A 163 -0.86 55.11 -34.09
C THR A 163 -1.75 56.33 -33.92
N GLY A 164 -2.83 56.26 -33.11
CA GLY A 164 -3.68 57.42 -32.82
C GLY A 164 -2.95 58.56 -32.11
N ILE A 165 -2.12 58.23 -31.11
CA ILE A 165 -1.31 59.20 -30.38
C ILE A 165 -0.24 59.82 -31.27
N LEU A 166 0.45 58.99 -32.06
CA LEU A 166 1.45 59.45 -33.02
C LEU A 166 0.83 60.21 -34.19
N TRP A 167 -0.42 59.91 -34.56
CA TRP A 167 -1.15 60.67 -35.58
C TRP A 167 -1.25 62.14 -35.22
N TYR A 168 -1.70 62.41 -33.99
CA TYR A 168 -1.83 63.76 -33.47
C TYR A 168 -0.46 64.45 -33.29
N SER A 169 0.52 63.72 -32.74
CA SER A 169 1.77 64.32 -32.26
C SER A 169 2.86 64.45 -33.33
N ILE A 170 2.91 63.53 -34.31
CA ILE A 170 4.03 63.42 -35.26
C ILE A 170 3.52 63.23 -36.70
N ILE A 171 2.72 62.19 -37.00
CA ILE A 171 2.39 61.81 -38.39
C ILE A 171 1.68 62.94 -39.14
N ALA A 172 0.61 63.51 -38.57
CA ALA A 172 -0.14 64.56 -39.26
C ALA A 172 0.66 65.88 -39.40
N PRO A 173 1.38 66.36 -38.36
CA PRO A 173 2.31 67.50 -38.49
C PRO A 173 3.42 67.27 -39.53
N THR A 174 4.10 66.11 -39.50
CA THR A 174 5.21 65.80 -40.41
C THR A 174 4.72 65.62 -41.85
N ALA A 175 3.57 64.98 -42.06
CA ALA A 175 2.95 64.88 -43.38
C ALA A 175 2.51 66.25 -43.93
N ALA A 176 2.09 67.17 -43.07
CA ALA A 176 1.80 68.54 -43.49
C ALA A 176 3.06 69.33 -43.87
N ALA A 177 4.18 69.07 -43.20
CA ALA A 177 5.47 69.70 -43.45
C ALA A 177 6.27 69.09 -44.62
N GLY A 178 5.94 67.88 -45.07
CA GLY A 178 6.68 67.09 -46.07
C GLY A 178 6.67 67.61 -47.52
N GLY A 179 6.49 68.91 -47.76
CA GLY A 179 6.52 69.53 -49.08
C GLY A 179 5.16 69.62 -49.79
N GLU A 180 5.16 70.14 -51.03
CA GLU A 180 3.92 70.44 -51.76
C GLU A 180 3.28 69.21 -52.45
N THR A 181 4.08 68.21 -52.82
CA THR A 181 3.59 67.04 -53.57
C THR A 181 2.90 66.03 -52.67
N TRP A 182 1.85 65.39 -53.19
CA TRP A 182 1.11 64.37 -52.44
C TRP A 182 1.98 63.18 -52.03
N LEU A 183 2.93 62.77 -52.89
CA LEU A 183 3.84 61.66 -52.63
C LEU A 183 4.80 61.98 -51.47
N ALA A 184 5.35 63.20 -51.42
CA ALA A 184 6.25 63.61 -50.35
C ALA A 184 5.53 63.67 -48.99
N LYS A 185 4.28 64.16 -48.96
CA LYS A 185 3.44 64.12 -47.74
C LYS A 185 3.16 62.69 -47.27
N TRP A 186 2.91 61.78 -48.20
CA TRP A 186 2.69 60.36 -47.88
C TRP A 186 3.94 59.68 -47.34
N VAL A 187 5.09 59.86 -48.00
CA VAL A 187 6.36 59.28 -47.56
C VAL A 187 6.77 59.86 -46.19
N ALA A 188 6.65 61.17 -46.00
CA ALA A 188 6.91 61.83 -44.71
C ALA A 188 6.03 61.30 -43.57
N GLY A 189 4.74 61.06 -43.84
CA GLY A 189 3.83 60.45 -42.85
C GLY A 189 4.04 58.95 -42.66
N ALA A 190 4.56 58.24 -43.66
CA ALA A 190 4.76 56.80 -43.61
C ALA A 190 5.85 56.41 -42.60
N TYR A 191 6.93 57.18 -42.47
CA TYR A 191 8.01 56.89 -41.50
C TYR A 191 7.49 56.79 -40.05
N PRO A 192 6.89 57.85 -39.44
CA PRO A 192 6.39 57.73 -38.07
C PRO A 192 5.20 56.77 -37.93
N GLY A 193 4.42 56.57 -39.00
CA GLY A 193 3.33 55.59 -39.02
C GLY A 193 3.83 54.15 -38.98
N MET A 194 4.93 53.84 -39.66
CA MET A 194 5.57 52.53 -39.65
C MET A 194 6.40 52.31 -38.38
N ASP A 195 6.95 53.36 -37.76
CA ASP A 195 7.53 53.28 -36.41
C ASP A 195 6.49 52.84 -35.39
N ALA A 196 5.26 53.37 -35.45
CA ALA A 196 4.16 52.95 -34.60
C ALA A 196 3.90 51.43 -34.68
N LEU A 197 3.97 50.90 -35.90
CA LEU A 197 3.80 49.47 -36.21
C LEU A 197 4.93 48.64 -35.58
N LEU A 198 6.17 49.12 -35.62
CA LEU A 198 7.30 48.46 -34.96
C LEU A 198 7.22 48.55 -33.42
N ILE A 199 6.89 49.73 -32.85
CA ILE A 199 6.70 49.91 -31.40
C ILE A 199 5.69 48.89 -30.88
N ALA A 200 4.52 48.83 -31.50
CA ALA A 200 3.46 47.92 -31.07
C ALA A 200 3.91 46.45 -31.19
N SER A 201 4.66 46.11 -32.24
CA SER A 201 5.21 44.76 -32.43
C SER A 201 6.23 44.39 -31.38
N ILE A 202 7.13 45.31 -31.01
CA ILE A 202 8.16 45.08 -29.98
C ILE A 202 7.53 44.96 -28.60
N ILE A 203 6.61 45.86 -28.24
CA ILE A 203 5.90 45.81 -26.96
C ILE A 203 5.15 44.48 -26.84
N HIS A 204 4.42 44.13 -27.90
CA HIS A 204 3.71 42.86 -27.97
C HIS A 204 4.65 41.66 -27.84
N PHE A 205 5.81 41.72 -28.51
CA PHE A 205 6.79 40.65 -28.53
C PHE A 205 7.56 40.48 -27.21
N LEU A 206 7.89 41.58 -26.51
CA LEU A 206 8.54 41.56 -25.19
C LEU A 206 7.62 41.05 -24.08
N LEU A 207 6.32 41.32 -24.20
CA LEU A 207 5.32 40.89 -23.23
C LEU A 207 4.86 39.44 -23.47
N GLN A 208 5.18 38.87 -24.63
CA GLN A 208 5.06 37.43 -24.83
C GLN A 208 6.09 36.71 -23.96
N ARG A 209 5.61 35.75 -23.15
CA ARG A 209 6.49 34.84 -22.41
C ARG A 209 7.14 33.88 -23.41
N ASN A 210 8.25 34.32 -23.96
CA ASN A 210 9.13 33.53 -24.80
C ASN A 210 10.03 32.66 -23.94
N TYR A 211 10.45 31.51 -24.47
CA TYR A 211 11.18 30.53 -23.69
C TYR A 211 12.37 31.18 -22.95
N PRO A 212 12.64 30.80 -21.69
CA PRO A 212 13.71 31.43 -20.89
C PRO A 212 15.06 31.46 -21.62
N HIS A 213 15.31 30.48 -22.48
CA HIS A 213 16.52 30.35 -23.27
C HIS A 213 16.66 31.37 -24.43
N ILE A 214 15.55 31.86 -25.02
CA ILE A 214 15.59 32.91 -26.07
C ILE A 214 15.43 34.33 -25.53
N ARG A 215 15.03 34.51 -24.27
CA ARG A 215 14.72 35.84 -23.67
C ARG A 215 15.82 36.88 -23.90
N GLN A 216 17.10 36.50 -23.81
CA GLN A 216 18.22 37.42 -24.05
C GLN A 216 18.29 37.91 -25.50
N VAL A 217 18.03 37.03 -26.47
CA VAL A 217 17.96 37.41 -27.89
C VAL A 217 16.90 38.47 -28.09
N LEU A 218 15.74 38.28 -27.47
CA LEU A 218 14.60 39.17 -27.68
C LEU A 218 14.78 40.52 -27.00
N ILE A 219 15.40 40.57 -25.83
CA ILE A 219 15.74 41.84 -25.17
C ILE A 219 16.74 42.62 -25.99
N LEU A 220 17.76 41.96 -26.56
CA LEU A 220 18.75 42.62 -27.43
C LEU A 220 18.10 43.11 -28.73
N LEU A 221 17.26 42.29 -29.37
CA LEU A 221 16.54 42.65 -30.58
C LEU A 221 15.58 43.82 -30.33
N ALA A 222 14.80 43.76 -29.24
CA ALA A 222 13.90 44.83 -28.84
C ALA A 222 14.66 46.11 -28.50
N GLY A 223 15.76 46.01 -27.74
CA GLY A 223 16.60 47.17 -27.42
C GLY A 223 17.20 47.82 -28.67
N GLY A 224 17.65 47.01 -29.64
CA GLY A 224 18.12 47.52 -30.93
C GLY A 224 17.03 48.22 -31.72
N MET A 225 15.87 47.58 -31.89
CA MET A 225 14.73 48.18 -32.60
C MET A 225 14.18 49.42 -31.88
N THR A 226 14.20 49.46 -30.56
CA THR A 226 13.86 50.68 -29.79
C THR A 226 14.87 51.79 -30.04
N ALA A 227 16.17 51.49 -30.08
CA ALA A 227 17.20 52.49 -30.42
C ALA A 227 17.00 53.04 -31.84
N TYR A 228 16.60 52.19 -32.79
CA TYR A 228 16.25 52.60 -34.16
C TYR A 228 15.09 53.59 -34.18
N ILE A 229 13.98 53.24 -33.53
CA ILE A 229 12.77 54.08 -33.48
C ILE A 229 13.06 55.41 -32.77
N LEU A 230 13.88 55.40 -31.71
CA LEU A 230 14.29 56.65 -31.05
C LEU A 230 15.14 57.52 -31.96
N ALA A 231 16.03 56.93 -32.76
CA ALA A 231 16.82 57.66 -33.74
C ALA A 231 15.90 58.32 -34.80
N ASP A 232 14.92 57.58 -35.33
CA ASP A 232 13.95 58.10 -36.31
C ASP A 232 13.09 59.24 -35.72
N ILE A 233 12.62 59.10 -34.47
CA ILE A 233 11.85 60.16 -33.79
C ILE A 233 12.72 61.41 -33.58
N PHE A 234 13.96 61.27 -33.11
CA PHE A 234 14.85 62.42 -32.89
C PHE A 234 15.28 63.06 -34.21
N TYR A 235 15.51 62.26 -35.25
CA TYR A 235 15.77 62.75 -36.60
C TYR A 235 14.59 63.57 -37.13
N ALA A 236 13.38 63.03 -37.09
CA ALA A 236 12.17 63.73 -37.54
C ALA A 236 11.98 65.05 -36.78
N TRP A 237 12.22 65.05 -35.46
CA TRP A 237 12.17 66.26 -34.65
C TRP A 237 13.28 67.27 -34.99
N ALA A 238 14.51 66.81 -35.18
CA ALA A 238 15.64 67.67 -35.53
C ALA A 238 15.51 68.29 -36.93
N VAL A 239 14.94 67.53 -37.89
CA VAL A 239 14.60 68.02 -39.24
C VAL A 239 13.52 69.10 -39.18
N LEU A 240 12.47 68.92 -38.37
CA LEU A 240 11.42 69.93 -38.19
C LEU A 240 11.95 71.26 -37.60
N GLN A 241 13.04 71.21 -36.85
CA GLN A 241 13.71 72.39 -36.27
C GLN A 241 14.86 72.91 -37.16
N GLU A 242 15.11 72.30 -38.32
CA GLU A 242 16.24 72.62 -39.21
C GLU A 242 17.62 72.50 -38.53
N THR A 243 17.75 71.62 -37.53
CA THR A 243 18.98 71.46 -36.71
C THR A 243 19.79 70.21 -37.05
N TYR A 244 19.31 69.37 -37.96
CA TYR A 244 19.97 68.13 -38.33
C TYR A 244 21.06 68.36 -39.39
N ALA A 245 22.21 67.72 -39.20
CA ALA A 245 23.31 67.64 -40.16
C ALA A 245 24.02 66.30 -40.00
N SER A 246 24.67 65.81 -41.06
CA SER A 246 25.39 64.53 -41.03
C SER A 246 26.49 64.49 -39.96
N GLY A 247 26.54 63.41 -39.17
CA GLY A 247 27.43 63.26 -38.00
C GLY A 247 26.85 63.86 -36.71
N ASN A 248 25.54 64.10 -36.64
CA ASN A 248 24.85 64.48 -35.41
C ASN A 248 24.97 63.37 -34.35
N PRO A 249 25.04 63.66 -33.05
CA PRO A 249 24.99 62.64 -32.00
C PRO A 249 23.82 61.64 -32.11
N ILE A 250 22.70 61.99 -32.75
CA ILE A 250 21.57 61.09 -33.05
C ILE A 250 22.03 59.87 -33.85
N ASP A 251 23.05 60.02 -34.69
CA ASP A 251 23.60 58.99 -35.58
C ASP A 251 24.12 57.76 -34.83
N ILE A 252 24.59 57.98 -33.60
CA ILE A 252 25.03 56.92 -32.70
C ILE A 252 23.88 55.95 -32.40
N LEU A 253 22.62 56.42 -32.34
CA LEU A 253 21.47 55.58 -32.02
C LEU A 253 21.16 54.56 -33.13
N TRP A 254 21.22 54.96 -34.41
CA TRP A 254 21.09 54.01 -35.53
C TRP A 254 22.22 52.97 -35.51
N MET A 255 23.45 53.41 -35.22
CA MET A 255 24.60 52.51 -35.13
C MET A 255 24.49 51.52 -33.96
N VAL A 256 24.03 51.99 -32.79
CA VAL A 256 23.74 51.15 -31.63
C VAL A 256 22.64 50.14 -31.95
N SER A 257 21.61 50.55 -32.68
CA SER A 257 20.57 49.63 -33.17
C SER A 257 21.18 48.49 -33.99
N TYR A 258 21.93 48.81 -35.05
CA TYR A 258 22.54 47.81 -35.93
C TYR A 258 23.44 46.84 -35.16
N TYR A 259 24.22 47.37 -34.23
CA TYR A 259 25.07 46.55 -33.38
C TYR A 259 24.26 45.59 -32.49
N LEU A 260 23.21 46.08 -31.80
CA LEU A 260 22.38 45.27 -30.92
C LEU A 260 21.55 44.23 -31.68
N VAL A 261 21.00 44.58 -32.84
CA VAL A 261 20.28 43.64 -33.71
C VAL A 261 21.22 42.57 -34.24
N GLY A 262 22.42 42.93 -34.71
CA GLY A 262 23.43 41.96 -35.13
C GLY A 262 23.88 41.04 -33.98
N LEU A 263 24.06 41.58 -32.78
CA LEU A 263 24.41 40.81 -31.59
C LEU A 263 23.31 39.82 -31.19
N SER A 264 22.05 40.23 -31.31
CA SER A 264 20.88 39.37 -31.05
C SER A 264 20.85 38.18 -32.02
N ALA A 265 21.17 38.38 -33.30
CA ALA A 265 21.24 37.33 -34.30
C ALA A 265 22.32 36.30 -33.99
N LEU A 266 23.51 36.77 -33.62
CA LEU A 266 24.62 35.89 -33.25
C LEU A 266 24.31 35.11 -31.97
N ARG A 267 23.61 35.73 -31.01
CA ARG A 267 23.13 35.02 -29.82
C ARG A 267 22.12 33.93 -30.16
N GLN A 268 21.19 34.19 -31.09
CA GLN A 268 20.24 33.18 -31.56
C GLN A 268 20.96 31.98 -32.19
N SER A 269 22.02 32.22 -32.96
CA SER A 269 22.72 31.20 -33.74
C SER A 269 23.32 30.04 -32.93
N GLU A 270 23.30 30.16 -31.60
CA GLU A 270 23.88 29.19 -30.67
C GLU A 270 22.84 28.42 -29.86
N ILE A 271 21.63 28.96 -29.80
CA ILE A 271 20.54 28.38 -29.04
C ILE A 271 20.03 27.20 -29.85
N ARG A 272 20.51 26.00 -29.50
CA ARG A 272 19.93 24.75 -30.01
C ARG A 272 18.49 24.64 -29.52
N SER A 273 17.56 24.42 -30.44
CA SER A 273 16.16 24.13 -30.11
C SER A 273 16.14 22.89 -29.21
N ALA A 274 15.97 23.07 -27.91
CA ALA A 274 15.82 21.96 -26.98
C ALA A 274 14.41 21.38 -27.16
N PRO A 275 14.24 20.06 -27.30
CA PRO A 275 12.93 19.44 -27.21
C PRO A 275 12.56 19.39 -25.72
N THR A 276 11.97 20.45 -25.20
CA THR A 276 11.54 20.47 -23.80
C THR A 276 10.04 20.69 -23.70
N ARG A 277 9.37 19.55 -23.63
CA ARG A 277 8.19 19.31 -22.79
C ARG A 277 8.47 19.93 -21.42
N THR A 278 7.94 21.12 -21.16
CA THR A 278 7.95 21.73 -19.82
C THR A 278 6.52 21.75 -19.30
N ASP A 279 6.24 20.79 -18.42
CA ASP A 279 5.32 20.98 -17.29
C ASP A 279 5.68 22.29 -16.60
N THR A 280 4.83 23.32 -16.71
CA THR A 280 4.67 24.35 -15.67
C THR A 280 3.44 25.20 -15.98
N LYS A 281 2.39 25.02 -15.17
CA LYS A 281 1.28 25.95 -14.86
C LYS A 281 0.73 26.80 -16.03
N SER A 282 -0.51 26.50 -16.43
CA SER A 282 -1.32 27.33 -17.33
C SER A 282 -1.18 28.83 -17.01
N PRO A 283 -0.95 29.67 -18.03
CA PRO A 283 -0.67 31.09 -17.84
C PRO A 283 -1.86 31.83 -17.22
N THR A 284 -1.57 32.76 -16.33
CA THR A 284 -2.54 33.74 -15.84
C THR A 284 -2.80 34.78 -16.93
N VAL A 285 -4.03 34.78 -17.46
CA VAL A 285 -4.62 35.69 -18.46
C VAL A 285 -4.36 37.20 -18.19
N TRP A 286 -4.02 37.55 -16.94
CA TRP A 286 -3.77 38.92 -16.49
C TRP A 286 -2.62 39.66 -17.19
N GLN A 287 -1.55 38.98 -17.62
CA GLN A 287 -0.38 39.67 -18.20
C GLN A 287 -0.67 40.31 -19.56
N SER A 288 -1.47 39.67 -20.42
CA SER A 288 -1.87 40.27 -21.70
C SER A 288 -2.92 41.36 -21.51
N ALA A 289 -3.76 41.23 -20.47
CA ALA A 289 -4.77 42.23 -20.11
C ALA A 289 -4.16 43.57 -19.69
N ILE A 290 -2.99 43.55 -19.02
CA ILE A 290 -2.28 44.77 -18.64
C ILE A 290 -1.93 45.60 -19.89
N LEU A 291 -1.45 44.97 -20.96
CA LEU A 291 -1.05 45.69 -22.17
C LEU A 291 -2.23 46.41 -22.82
N SER A 292 -3.29 45.68 -23.15
CA SER A 292 -4.46 46.28 -23.80
C SER A 292 -5.11 47.36 -22.94
N LEU A 293 -5.14 47.15 -21.62
CA LEU A 293 -5.71 48.10 -20.67
C LEU A 293 -4.84 49.37 -20.55
N THR A 294 -3.52 49.22 -20.47
CA THR A 294 -2.61 50.37 -20.43
C THR A 294 -2.67 51.18 -21.73
N ALA A 295 -2.68 50.52 -22.89
CA ALA A 295 -2.87 51.20 -24.18
C ALA A 295 -4.20 51.97 -24.21
N LEU A 296 -5.30 51.34 -23.79
CA LEU A 296 -6.61 51.99 -23.70
C LEU A 296 -6.59 53.21 -22.77
N ILE A 297 -6.07 53.06 -21.54
CA ILE A 297 -6.00 54.15 -20.56
C ILE A 297 -5.17 55.31 -21.11
N VAL A 298 -4.00 55.04 -21.67
CA VAL A 298 -3.13 56.07 -22.24
C VAL A 298 -3.82 56.78 -23.41
N SER A 299 -4.44 56.04 -24.33
CA SER A 299 -5.19 56.61 -25.46
C SER A 299 -6.29 57.57 -24.99
N VAL A 300 -7.08 57.16 -24.00
CA VAL A 300 -8.16 57.97 -23.43
C VAL A 300 -7.61 59.19 -22.72
N LEU A 301 -6.57 59.05 -21.90
CA LEU A 301 -5.97 60.18 -21.18
C LEU A 301 -5.38 61.24 -22.14
N VAL A 302 -4.67 60.81 -23.19
CA VAL A 302 -4.13 61.73 -24.21
C VAL A 302 -5.27 62.42 -24.96
N THR A 303 -6.31 61.68 -25.32
CA THR A 303 -7.50 62.25 -26.00
C THR A 303 -8.20 63.28 -25.13
N LEU A 304 -8.38 63.01 -23.84
CA LEU A 304 -8.95 63.97 -22.88
C LEU A 304 -8.06 65.19 -22.73
N TYR A 305 -6.75 65.00 -22.57
CA TYR A 305 -5.80 66.10 -22.48
C TYR A 305 -5.88 67.04 -23.70
N VAL A 306 -5.88 66.47 -24.91
CA VAL A 306 -6.05 67.24 -26.16
C VAL A 306 -7.40 67.97 -26.15
N ALA A 307 -8.50 67.26 -25.87
CA ALA A 307 -9.84 67.85 -25.82
C ALA A 307 -9.97 69.05 -24.87
N PHE A 308 -9.23 69.05 -23.74
CA PHE A 308 -9.24 70.15 -22.78
C PHE A 308 -8.27 71.29 -23.10
N THR A 309 -7.19 71.02 -23.85
CA THR A 309 -6.11 72.01 -24.09
C THR A 309 -6.23 72.72 -25.43
N THR A 310 -6.77 72.08 -26.47
CA THR A 310 -6.92 72.69 -27.79
C THR A 310 -8.23 73.44 -27.93
N LYS A 311 -8.17 74.73 -28.31
CA LYS A 311 -9.36 75.58 -28.56
C LYS A 311 -10.03 75.34 -29.91
N GLU A 312 -9.28 74.82 -30.90
CA GLU A 312 -9.79 74.47 -32.23
C GLU A 312 -9.44 73.02 -32.56
N LEU A 313 -10.42 72.24 -32.99
CA LEU A 313 -10.21 70.85 -33.41
C LEU A 313 -9.77 70.81 -34.88
N GLY A 314 -8.48 70.57 -35.11
CA GLY A 314 -7.95 70.27 -36.44
C GLY A 314 -8.07 68.79 -36.84
N VAL A 315 -7.75 68.49 -38.10
CA VAL A 315 -7.64 67.12 -38.64
C VAL A 315 -6.82 66.16 -37.75
N PRO A 316 -5.69 66.58 -37.13
CA PRO A 316 -4.93 65.72 -36.21
C PRO A 316 -5.74 65.26 -34.99
N ALA A 317 -6.57 66.14 -34.42
CA ALA A 317 -7.39 65.83 -33.25
C ALA A 317 -8.47 64.80 -33.59
N TYR A 318 -9.16 64.95 -34.73
CA TYR A 318 -10.17 63.99 -35.19
C TYR A 318 -9.60 62.58 -35.36
N GLY A 319 -8.38 62.44 -35.90
CA GLY A 319 -7.73 61.14 -36.02
C GLY A 319 -7.46 60.45 -34.67
N LEU A 320 -7.06 61.21 -33.66
CA LEU A 320 -6.90 60.71 -32.29
C LEU A 320 -8.23 60.26 -31.67
N PHE A 321 -9.31 61.04 -31.84
CA PHE A 321 -10.64 60.65 -31.35
C PHE A 321 -11.13 59.34 -32.00
N ILE A 322 -10.98 59.20 -33.32
CA ILE A 322 -11.36 57.98 -34.05
C ILE A 322 -10.54 56.78 -33.57
N ALA A 323 -9.22 56.94 -33.43
CA ALA A 323 -8.34 55.88 -32.95
C ALA A 323 -8.69 55.45 -31.51
N THR A 324 -8.99 56.39 -30.62
CA THR A 324 -9.42 56.08 -29.25
C THR A 324 -10.78 55.39 -29.23
N ALA A 325 -11.75 55.83 -30.03
CA ALA A 325 -13.05 55.17 -30.16
C ALA A 325 -12.91 53.73 -30.66
N LEU A 326 -12.06 53.50 -31.66
CA LEU A 326 -11.76 52.17 -32.18
C LEU A 326 -11.04 51.30 -31.13
N THR A 327 -10.10 51.87 -30.37
CA THR A 327 -9.40 51.19 -29.26
C THR A 327 -10.38 50.74 -28.18
N VAL A 328 -11.36 51.59 -27.81
CA VAL A 328 -12.44 51.23 -26.87
C VAL A 328 -13.28 50.08 -27.43
N PHE A 329 -13.73 50.19 -28.70
CA PHE A 329 -14.56 49.17 -29.34
C PHE A 329 -13.86 47.80 -29.39
N LEU A 330 -12.59 47.77 -29.82
CA LEU A 330 -11.79 46.56 -29.86
C LEU A 330 -11.55 45.98 -28.46
N SER A 331 -11.36 46.84 -27.45
CA SER A 331 -11.21 46.41 -26.05
C SER A 331 -12.48 45.76 -25.51
N ILE A 332 -13.66 46.27 -25.87
CA ILE A 332 -14.96 45.65 -25.52
C ILE A 332 -15.08 44.27 -26.18
N GLY A 333 -14.79 44.15 -27.49
CA GLY A 333 -14.83 42.87 -28.19
C GLY A 333 -13.86 41.84 -27.59
N ARG A 334 -12.66 42.29 -27.23
CA ARG A 334 -11.67 41.49 -26.50
C ARG A 334 -12.19 41.02 -25.13
N GLN A 335 -12.89 41.89 -24.39
CA GLN A 335 -13.49 41.55 -23.09
C GLN A 335 -14.65 40.56 -23.19
N MET A 336 -15.46 40.65 -24.26
CA MET A 336 -16.55 39.70 -24.52
C MET A 336 -16.02 38.28 -24.76
N LEU A 337 -14.94 38.13 -25.53
CA LEU A 337 -14.32 36.82 -25.79
C LEU A 337 -13.85 36.13 -24.51
N ILE A 338 -13.24 36.89 -23.59
CA ILE A 338 -12.76 36.34 -22.31
C ILE A 338 -13.93 35.98 -21.40
N THR A 339 -14.95 36.82 -21.34
CA THR A 339 -16.14 36.54 -20.53
C THR A 339 -16.86 35.29 -21.03
N ALA A 340 -16.96 35.11 -22.34
CA ALA A 340 -17.56 33.92 -22.95
C ALA A 340 -16.77 32.64 -22.63
N ASP A 341 -15.44 32.68 -22.74
CA ASP A 341 -14.57 31.55 -22.41
C ASP A 341 -14.63 31.21 -20.91
N ASN A 342 -14.60 32.23 -20.05
CA ASN A 342 -14.76 32.07 -18.60
C ASN A 342 -16.11 31.44 -18.24
N ALA A 343 -17.21 31.84 -18.91
CA ALA A 343 -18.53 31.25 -18.68
C ALA A 343 -18.56 29.76 -19.04
N GLN A 344 -17.98 29.38 -20.18
CA GLN A 344 -17.87 27.96 -20.57
C GLN A 344 -16.99 27.17 -19.59
N LEU A 345 -15.90 27.77 -19.09
CA LEU A 345 -15.03 27.12 -18.13
C LEU A 345 -15.73 26.90 -16.78
N ILE A 346 -16.50 27.88 -16.31
CA ILE A 346 -17.33 27.75 -15.11
C ILE A 346 -18.37 26.64 -15.28
N GLU A 347 -19.02 26.55 -16.44
CA GLU A 347 -19.99 25.48 -16.72
C GLU A 347 -19.32 24.10 -16.68
N LYS A 348 -18.16 23.93 -17.35
CA LYS A 348 -17.38 22.68 -17.31
C LYS A 348 -16.98 22.29 -15.89
N LEU A 349 -16.54 23.27 -15.08
CA LEU A 349 -16.20 23.05 -13.68
C LEU A 349 -17.42 22.64 -12.86
N SER A 350 -18.57 23.26 -13.09
CA SER A 350 -19.82 22.91 -12.40
C SER A 350 -20.29 21.49 -12.74
N ASN A 351 -20.11 21.05 -13.99
CA ASN A 351 -20.46 19.71 -14.43
C ASN A 351 -19.51 18.66 -13.87
N ALA A 352 -18.20 18.95 -13.86
CA ALA A 352 -17.21 18.09 -13.23
C ALA A 352 -17.44 17.96 -11.72
N ALA A 353 -17.77 19.05 -11.03
CA ALA A 353 -18.10 19.04 -9.61
C ALA A 353 -19.35 18.19 -9.32
N ARG A 354 -20.41 18.34 -10.11
CA ARG A 354 -21.62 17.50 -10.01
C ARG A 354 -21.31 16.02 -10.24
N GLN A 355 -20.50 15.71 -11.25
CA GLN A 355 -20.12 14.33 -11.54
C GLN A 355 -19.29 13.71 -10.42
N LEU A 356 -18.36 14.47 -9.82
CA LEU A 356 -17.60 14.02 -8.66
C LEU A 356 -18.49 13.75 -7.46
N GLN A 357 -19.48 14.60 -7.22
CA GLN A 357 -20.45 14.40 -6.14
C GLN A 357 -21.29 13.13 -6.34
N THR A 358 -21.85 12.93 -7.53
CA THR A 358 -22.60 11.70 -7.85
C THR A 358 -21.72 10.45 -7.74
N ASN A 359 -20.46 10.52 -8.16
CA ASN A 359 -19.52 9.41 -8.00
C ASN A 359 -19.23 9.12 -6.53
N ALA A 360 -19.09 10.14 -5.69
CA ALA A 360 -18.89 9.97 -4.25
C ALA A 360 -20.11 9.30 -3.60
N GLU A 361 -21.32 9.76 -3.90
CA GLU A 361 -22.57 9.18 -3.41
C GLU A 361 -22.71 7.70 -3.81
N ASN A 362 -22.40 7.37 -5.07
CA ASN A 362 -22.42 5.98 -5.57
C ASN A 362 -21.38 5.10 -4.87
N LEU A 363 -20.18 5.63 -4.60
CA LEU A 363 -19.14 4.90 -3.88
C LEU A 363 -19.52 4.63 -2.43
N GLU A 364 -20.12 5.62 -1.75
CA GLU A 364 -20.62 5.44 -0.38
C GLU A 364 -21.73 4.38 -0.32
N ALA A 365 -22.68 4.41 -1.24
CA ALA A 365 -23.73 3.40 -1.34
C ALA A 365 -23.16 1.99 -1.56
N LEU A 366 -22.18 1.85 -2.47
CA LEU A 366 -21.51 0.57 -2.74
C LEU A 366 -20.72 0.09 -1.52
N ALA A 367 -20.01 0.99 -0.82
CA ALA A 367 -19.25 0.65 0.37
C ALA A 367 -20.17 0.16 1.50
N ALA A 368 -21.31 0.83 1.71
CA ALA A 368 -22.31 0.41 2.69
C ALA A 368 -22.88 -0.99 2.35
N GLN A 369 -23.20 -1.24 1.08
CA GLN A 369 -23.66 -2.54 0.62
C GLN A 369 -22.63 -3.65 0.87
N ARG A 370 -21.36 -3.41 0.54
CA ARG A 370 -20.26 -4.38 0.79
C ARG A 370 -20.01 -4.62 2.28
N ALA A 371 -20.10 -3.57 3.10
CA ALA A 371 -19.96 -3.71 4.55
C ALA A 371 -21.06 -4.59 5.14
N GLN A 372 -22.30 -4.42 4.69
CA GLN A 372 -23.42 -5.26 5.12
C GLN A 372 -23.26 -6.72 4.68
N GLU A 373 -22.81 -6.96 3.45
CA GLU A 373 -22.53 -8.30 2.92
C GLU A 373 -21.44 -9.02 3.73
N LEU A 374 -20.33 -8.33 4.00
CA LEU A 374 -19.24 -8.84 4.84
C LEU A 374 -19.71 -9.14 6.26
N GLN A 375 -20.53 -8.26 6.86
CA GLN A 375 -21.06 -8.49 8.20
C GLN A 375 -21.96 -9.72 8.25
N SER A 376 -22.78 -9.95 7.22
CA SER A 376 -23.64 -11.14 7.10
C SER A 376 -22.80 -12.42 7.00
N GLN A 377 -21.73 -12.41 6.19
CA GLN A 377 -20.81 -13.53 6.11
C GLN A 377 -20.06 -13.79 7.42
N ALA A 378 -19.58 -12.73 8.08
CA ALA A 378 -18.90 -12.83 9.37
C ALA A 378 -19.82 -13.42 10.45
N ASN A 379 -21.09 -13.00 10.52
CA ASN A 379 -22.07 -13.54 11.46
C ASN A 379 -22.33 -15.04 11.21
N LYS A 380 -22.42 -15.47 9.95
CA LYS A 380 -22.55 -16.90 9.62
C LYS A 380 -21.35 -17.70 10.11
N LEU A 381 -20.13 -17.26 9.79
CA LEU A 381 -18.90 -17.92 10.23
C LEU A 381 -18.77 -17.96 11.76
N TYR A 382 -19.17 -16.88 12.44
CA TYR A 382 -19.18 -16.82 13.90
C TYR A 382 -20.09 -17.89 14.51
N LEU A 383 -21.31 -18.06 14.00
CA LEU A 383 -22.25 -19.09 14.46
C LEU A 383 -21.69 -20.50 14.27
N VAL A 384 -21.11 -20.78 13.10
CA VAL A 384 -20.49 -22.08 12.80
C VAL A 384 -19.34 -22.36 13.76
N SER A 385 -18.48 -21.37 13.97
CA SER A 385 -17.33 -21.49 14.87
C SER A 385 -17.75 -21.66 16.33
N GLN A 386 -18.84 -21.02 16.75
CA GLN A 386 -19.41 -21.18 18.10
C GLN A 386 -19.93 -22.60 18.32
N VAL A 387 -20.79 -23.10 17.43
CA VAL A 387 -21.34 -24.47 17.53
C VAL A 387 -20.23 -25.52 17.48
N ALA A 388 -19.25 -25.36 16.60
CA ALA A 388 -18.10 -26.25 16.53
C ALA A 388 -17.28 -26.28 17.83
N ARG A 389 -17.04 -25.13 18.48
CA ARG A 389 -16.33 -25.04 19.76
C ARG A 389 -17.10 -25.70 20.89
N ASP A 390 -18.39 -25.46 20.99
CA ASP A 390 -19.23 -26.00 22.06
C ASP A 390 -19.23 -27.55 22.01
N ILE A 391 -19.33 -28.11 20.80
CA ILE A 391 -19.23 -29.56 20.56
C ILE A 391 -17.84 -30.11 20.91
N ALA A 392 -16.77 -29.42 20.51
CA ALA A 392 -15.40 -29.85 20.78
C ALA A 392 -15.02 -29.80 22.29
N ALA A 393 -15.74 -29.01 23.08
CA ALA A 393 -15.52 -28.86 24.52
C ALA A 393 -16.15 -29.99 25.36
N ALA A 394 -17.07 -30.78 24.79
CA ALA A 394 -17.70 -31.89 25.50
C ALA A 394 -16.69 -33.00 25.83
N SER A 395 -16.73 -33.50 27.06
CA SER A 395 -15.76 -34.47 27.59
C SER A 395 -16.23 -35.92 27.57
N THR A 396 -17.54 -36.16 27.46
CA THR A 396 -18.13 -37.50 27.43
C THR A 396 -18.85 -37.76 26.11
N PHE A 397 -18.96 -39.04 25.75
CA PHE A 397 -19.55 -39.47 24.50
C PHE A 397 -21.03 -39.04 24.43
N GLU A 398 -21.78 -39.22 25.51
CA GLU A 398 -23.18 -38.84 25.63
C GLU A 398 -23.36 -37.32 25.51
N SER A 399 -22.50 -36.52 26.14
CA SER A 399 -22.59 -35.06 26.05
C SER A 399 -22.32 -34.54 24.65
N VAL A 400 -21.39 -35.14 23.89
CA VAL A 400 -21.16 -34.76 22.49
C VAL A 400 -22.41 -35.01 21.64
N LEU A 401 -23.06 -36.17 21.82
CA LEU A 401 -24.26 -36.55 21.08
C LEU A 401 -25.45 -35.66 21.42
N ASP A 402 -25.71 -35.42 22.71
CA ASP A 402 -26.83 -34.60 23.18
C ASP A 402 -26.67 -33.12 22.80
N LEU A 403 -25.46 -32.57 22.96
CA LEU A 403 -25.19 -31.18 22.59
C LEU A 403 -25.35 -30.96 21.09
N THR A 404 -24.89 -31.90 20.28
CA THR A 404 -25.08 -31.85 18.83
C THR A 404 -26.57 -31.90 18.45
N ALA A 405 -27.32 -32.81 19.09
CA ALA A 405 -28.76 -32.94 18.86
C ALA A 405 -29.57 -31.73 19.37
N THR A 406 -29.07 -30.94 20.31
CA THR A 406 -29.78 -29.77 20.85
C THR A 406 -29.34 -28.44 20.23
N SER A 407 -28.06 -28.24 19.95
CA SER A 407 -27.52 -26.96 19.46
C SER A 407 -27.80 -26.71 17.96
N LEU A 408 -27.67 -27.73 17.11
CA LEU A 408 -27.87 -27.56 15.66
C LEU A 408 -29.30 -27.12 15.28
N PRO A 409 -30.38 -27.71 15.84
CA PRO A 409 -31.74 -27.27 15.56
C PRO A 409 -32.01 -25.81 15.93
N SER A 410 -31.52 -25.37 17.10
CA SER A 410 -31.76 -24.02 17.63
C SER A 410 -31.06 -22.94 16.81
N HIS A 411 -29.81 -23.18 16.39
CA HIS A 411 -29.01 -22.17 15.67
C HIS A 411 -29.29 -22.11 14.16
N PHE A 412 -29.78 -23.19 13.55
CA PHE A 412 -29.97 -23.29 12.10
C PHE A 412 -31.43 -23.52 11.66
N HIS A 413 -32.40 -23.42 12.59
CA HIS A 413 -33.83 -23.62 12.34
C HIS A 413 -34.16 -24.96 11.66
N LEU A 414 -33.43 -26.01 12.06
CA LEU A 414 -33.63 -27.35 11.51
C LEU A 414 -34.80 -28.04 12.22
N HIS A 415 -35.60 -28.77 11.46
CA HIS A 415 -36.75 -29.49 11.98
C HIS A 415 -36.33 -30.73 12.76
N HIS A 416 -35.31 -31.44 12.26
CA HIS A 416 -34.78 -32.63 12.89
C HIS A 416 -33.29 -32.80 12.59
N VAL A 417 -32.54 -33.23 13.60
CA VAL A 417 -31.11 -33.55 13.52
C VAL A 417 -30.92 -34.91 14.19
N ALA A 418 -30.23 -35.83 13.53
CA ALA A 418 -29.89 -37.13 14.09
C ALA A 418 -28.44 -37.52 13.78
N ILE A 419 -27.86 -38.28 14.69
CA ILE A 419 -26.52 -38.85 14.54
C ILE A 419 -26.68 -40.36 14.44
N TYR A 420 -26.16 -40.93 13.36
CA TYR A 420 -26.06 -42.37 13.17
C TYR A 420 -24.61 -42.79 13.33
N LEU A 421 -24.36 -43.85 14.09
CA LEU A 421 -23.04 -44.44 14.24
C LEU A 421 -23.03 -45.84 13.64
N LEU A 422 -21.91 -46.22 13.02
CA LEU A 422 -21.74 -47.56 12.51
C LEU A 422 -21.59 -48.56 13.65
N ASP A 423 -22.27 -49.69 13.52
CA ASP A 423 -22.06 -50.84 14.39
C ASP A 423 -20.64 -51.44 14.19
N PRO A 424 -20.16 -52.29 15.12
CA PRO A 424 -18.82 -52.86 15.03
C PRO A 424 -18.54 -53.64 13.73
N ASN A 425 -19.57 -54.28 13.17
CA ASN A 425 -19.49 -55.04 11.91
C ASN A 425 -19.61 -54.14 10.67
N ARG A 426 -19.96 -52.86 10.84
CA ARG A 426 -20.20 -51.85 9.80
C ARG A 426 -21.29 -52.24 8.80
N GLU A 427 -22.23 -53.07 9.23
CA GLU A 427 -23.39 -53.51 8.44
C GLU A 427 -24.57 -52.55 8.60
N PHE A 428 -24.68 -51.92 9.77
CA PHE A 428 -25.80 -51.06 10.14
C PHE A 428 -25.35 -49.71 10.69
N ALA A 429 -26.06 -48.67 10.28
CA ALA A 429 -26.02 -47.34 10.90
C ALA A 429 -27.13 -47.27 11.95
N VAL A 430 -26.75 -47.21 13.22
CA VAL A 430 -27.66 -47.18 14.36
C VAL A 430 -27.81 -45.74 14.83
N ILE A 431 -29.05 -45.29 15.06
CA ILE A 431 -29.29 -43.94 15.58
C ILE A 431 -28.76 -43.84 17.02
N ALA A 432 -27.83 -42.92 17.25
CA ALA A 432 -27.16 -42.73 18.53
C ALA A 432 -27.78 -41.58 19.33
N SER A 433 -28.23 -40.52 18.66
CA SER A 433 -28.98 -39.42 19.27
C SER A 433 -29.78 -38.66 18.22
N ALA A 434 -30.87 -38.02 18.64
CA ALA A 434 -31.72 -37.24 17.77
C ALA A 434 -32.47 -36.13 18.52
N SER A 435 -32.75 -35.03 17.81
CA SER A 435 -33.31 -33.81 18.39
C SER A 435 -34.84 -33.84 18.58
N SER A 436 -35.57 -34.38 17.61
CA SER A 436 -37.04 -34.33 17.61
C SER A 436 -37.66 -35.39 18.52
N PRO A 437 -38.91 -35.19 19.00
CA PRO A 437 -39.62 -36.20 19.80
C PRO A 437 -39.68 -37.57 19.14
N GLN A 438 -39.96 -37.61 17.83
CA GLN A 438 -39.96 -38.83 17.03
C GLN A 438 -38.56 -39.44 16.94
N GLY A 439 -37.53 -38.62 16.78
CA GLY A 439 -36.13 -39.06 16.79
C GLY A 439 -35.71 -39.69 18.11
N LYS A 440 -36.14 -39.12 19.24
CA LYS A 440 -35.87 -39.67 20.58
C LYS A 440 -36.55 -41.03 20.76
N GLN A 441 -37.78 -41.18 20.27
CA GLN A 441 -38.46 -42.49 20.24
C GLN A 441 -37.69 -43.50 19.38
N MET A 442 -37.24 -43.11 18.19
CA MET A 442 -36.40 -43.96 17.33
C MET A 442 -35.09 -44.37 18.01
N THR A 443 -34.50 -43.49 18.81
CA THR A 443 -33.30 -43.78 19.60
C THR A 443 -33.59 -44.78 20.71
N ALA A 444 -34.70 -44.64 21.42
CA ALA A 444 -35.12 -45.60 22.45
C ALA A 444 -35.45 -46.99 21.87
N GLU A 445 -35.97 -47.05 20.64
CA GLU A 445 -36.28 -48.28 19.92
C GLU A 445 -35.04 -48.92 19.22
N GLY A 446 -33.87 -48.26 19.26
CA GLY A 446 -32.65 -48.76 18.64
C GLY A 446 -32.73 -48.82 17.11
N TYR A 447 -33.38 -47.82 16.49
CA TYR A 447 -33.61 -47.79 15.05
C TYR A 447 -32.30 -47.89 14.27
N LYS A 448 -32.27 -48.78 13.27
CA LYS A 448 -31.08 -49.10 12.47
C LYS A 448 -31.40 -49.15 10.99
N LEU A 449 -30.48 -48.63 10.19
CA LEU A 449 -30.52 -48.64 8.73
C LEU A 449 -29.35 -49.44 8.18
N ALA A 450 -29.56 -50.15 7.06
CA ALA A 450 -28.47 -50.89 6.43
C ALA A 450 -27.45 -49.91 5.81
N ALA A 451 -26.16 -50.16 6.04
CA ALA A 451 -25.04 -49.35 5.57
C ALA A 451 -24.68 -49.64 4.08
N VAL A 452 -25.71 -49.73 3.25
CA VAL A 452 -25.62 -50.03 1.81
C VAL A 452 -26.23 -48.87 1.00
N PRO A 453 -25.86 -48.68 -0.28
CA PRO A 453 -26.30 -47.53 -1.07
C PRO A 453 -27.75 -47.68 -1.59
N THR A 454 -28.65 -48.23 -0.78
CA THR A 454 -30.11 -48.36 -1.04
C THR A 454 -30.93 -47.29 -0.32
N ASN A 455 -30.30 -46.50 0.57
CA ASN A 455 -30.89 -45.36 1.26
C ASN A 455 -29.85 -44.23 1.35
N PHE A 456 -30.29 -42.98 1.55
CA PHE A 456 -29.39 -41.81 1.49
C PHE A 456 -28.32 -41.77 2.60
N ILE A 457 -28.61 -42.36 3.79
CA ILE A 457 -27.63 -42.51 4.88
C ILE A 457 -26.54 -43.51 4.46
N GLY A 458 -26.92 -44.67 3.95
CA GLY A 458 -26.01 -45.69 3.44
C GLY A 458 -25.18 -45.21 2.24
N GLN A 459 -25.77 -44.42 1.34
CA GLN A 459 -25.05 -43.78 0.23
C GLN A 459 -23.97 -42.81 0.72
N THR A 460 -24.25 -42.06 1.79
CA THR A 460 -23.28 -41.17 2.44
C THR A 460 -22.12 -41.95 3.07
N ILE A 461 -22.43 -43.09 3.71
CA ILE A 461 -21.42 -43.98 4.30
C ILE A 461 -20.47 -44.54 3.24
N VAL A 462 -21.03 -45.08 2.16
CA VAL A 462 -20.26 -45.73 1.08
C VAL A 462 -19.47 -44.73 0.25
N SER A 463 -20.08 -43.59 -0.11
CA SER A 463 -19.40 -42.56 -0.90
C SER A 463 -18.38 -41.75 -0.10
N GLY A 464 -18.59 -41.63 1.21
CA GLY A 464 -17.83 -40.72 2.06
C GLY A 464 -18.00 -39.26 1.65
N LYS A 465 -19.08 -38.88 0.96
CA LYS A 465 -19.37 -37.51 0.54
C LYS A 465 -20.76 -37.08 1.04
N PRO A 466 -20.99 -35.77 1.24
CA PRO A 466 -22.33 -35.25 1.51
C PRO A 466 -23.34 -35.74 0.49
N THR A 467 -24.49 -36.23 0.95
CA THR A 467 -25.58 -36.66 0.07
C THR A 467 -26.82 -35.84 0.37
N PHE A 468 -27.35 -35.18 -0.67
CA PHE A 468 -28.59 -34.44 -0.58
C PHE A 468 -29.78 -35.34 -0.94
N ALA A 469 -30.83 -35.25 -0.14
CA ALA A 469 -32.07 -35.98 -0.32
C ALA A 469 -33.21 -34.98 -0.56
N SER A 470 -33.83 -35.06 -1.74
CA SER A 470 -35.05 -34.34 -2.05
C SER A 470 -36.27 -35.25 -1.91
N VAL A 471 -37.36 -34.71 -1.40
CA VAL A 471 -38.64 -35.42 -1.20
C VAL A 471 -39.25 -35.97 -2.49
N SER A 472 -38.80 -35.47 -3.65
CA SER A 472 -39.30 -35.79 -4.99
C SER A 472 -38.75 -37.10 -5.56
N ASP A 473 -37.61 -37.59 -5.07
CA ASP A 473 -36.91 -38.74 -5.64
C ASP A 473 -37.02 -39.97 -4.71
N PRO A 474 -37.71 -41.05 -5.15
CA PRO A 474 -37.90 -42.25 -4.35
C PRO A 474 -36.60 -42.97 -3.95
N LEU A 475 -35.51 -42.80 -4.70
CA LEU A 475 -34.22 -43.44 -4.44
C LEU A 475 -33.38 -42.68 -3.40
N THR A 476 -33.65 -41.38 -3.21
CA THR A 476 -32.94 -40.53 -2.24
C THR A 476 -33.83 -40.05 -1.11
N ALA A 477 -35.14 -40.35 -1.13
CA ALA A 477 -36.07 -40.00 -0.06
C ALA A 477 -35.58 -40.55 1.31
N PRO A 478 -35.70 -39.78 2.39
CA PRO A 478 -35.32 -40.26 3.72
C PRO A 478 -36.12 -41.52 4.09
N PRO A 479 -35.50 -42.67 4.43
CA PRO A 479 -36.20 -43.89 4.83
C PRO A 479 -37.09 -43.67 6.06
N ASN A 480 -36.80 -42.64 6.86
CA ASN A 480 -37.55 -42.27 8.06
C ASN A 480 -38.75 -41.38 7.76
N ARG A 481 -39.06 -41.06 6.50
CA ARG A 481 -40.17 -40.18 6.13
C ARG A 481 -41.52 -40.56 6.74
N PRO A 482 -41.91 -41.85 6.90
CA PRO A 482 -43.13 -42.20 7.63
C PRO A 482 -43.13 -41.74 9.09
N LEU A 483 -41.95 -41.62 9.70
CA LEU A 483 -41.72 -41.18 11.07
C LEU A 483 -41.49 -39.66 11.17
N LEU A 484 -41.16 -39.00 10.05
CA LEU A 484 -40.87 -37.56 9.94
C LEU A 484 -41.61 -36.96 8.71
N PRO A 485 -42.94 -36.82 8.79
CA PRO A 485 -43.78 -36.47 7.63
C PRO A 485 -43.58 -35.03 7.11
N ASP A 486 -43.10 -34.13 7.96
CA ASP A 486 -42.92 -32.71 7.64
C ASP A 486 -41.59 -32.40 6.94
N THR A 487 -40.70 -33.39 6.79
CA THR A 487 -39.40 -33.18 6.12
C THR A 487 -39.59 -32.92 4.63
N ARG A 488 -39.09 -31.77 4.16
CA ARG A 488 -39.14 -31.30 2.76
C ARG A 488 -37.79 -31.28 2.07
N SER A 489 -36.70 -31.23 2.82
CA SER A 489 -35.34 -31.43 2.32
C SER A 489 -34.46 -32.05 3.42
N ALA A 490 -33.49 -32.87 3.01
CA ALA A 490 -32.58 -33.52 3.93
C ALA A 490 -31.14 -33.54 3.39
N LEU A 491 -30.17 -33.51 4.29
CA LEU A 491 -28.74 -33.54 4.00
C LEU A 491 -28.07 -34.52 4.96
N ALA A 492 -27.47 -35.56 4.40
CA ALA A 492 -26.64 -36.50 5.14
C ALA A 492 -25.16 -36.14 4.96
N LEU A 493 -24.46 -35.99 6.07
CA LEU A 493 -23.04 -35.62 6.11
C LEU A 493 -22.23 -36.75 6.74
N PRO A 494 -21.16 -37.22 6.11
CA PRO A 494 -20.32 -38.26 6.69
C PRO A 494 -19.58 -37.70 7.92
N LEU A 495 -19.68 -38.41 9.04
CA LEU A 495 -18.83 -38.17 10.21
C LEU A 495 -17.52 -38.90 9.97
N LYS A 496 -16.46 -38.15 9.63
CA LYS A 496 -15.15 -38.70 9.30
C LYS A 496 -14.16 -38.52 10.42
N ALA A 497 -13.55 -39.62 10.82
CA ALA A 497 -12.49 -39.65 11.82
C ALA A 497 -11.27 -40.31 11.17
N ALA A 498 -10.14 -39.60 11.15
CA ALA A 498 -8.98 -39.91 10.32
C ALA A 498 -9.35 -40.12 8.83
N ASN A 499 -9.29 -41.35 8.32
CA ASN A 499 -9.60 -41.67 6.92
C ASN A 499 -10.80 -42.65 6.79
N ARG A 500 -11.66 -42.70 7.81
CA ARG A 500 -12.84 -43.59 7.83
C ARG A 500 -14.11 -42.84 8.23
N THR A 501 -15.22 -43.18 7.57
CA THR A 501 -16.55 -42.77 8.03
C THR A 501 -16.93 -43.60 9.26
N ILE A 502 -17.17 -42.94 10.40
CA ILE A 502 -17.60 -43.55 11.65
C ILE A 502 -19.12 -43.49 11.85
N GLY A 503 -19.78 -42.63 11.07
CA GLY A 503 -21.21 -42.38 11.18
C GLY A 503 -21.72 -41.35 10.18
N VAL A 504 -22.95 -40.89 10.35
CA VAL A 504 -23.60 -39.89 9.51
C VAL A 504 -24.36 -38.91 10.40
N LEU A 505 -24.20 -37.61 10.12
CA LEU A 505 -25.06 -36.55 10.63
C LEU A 505 -26.20 -36.31 9.62
N ASP A 506 -27.43 -36.58 10.04
CA ASP A 506 -28.65 -36.37 9.27
C ASP A 506 -29.29 -35.04 9.68
N LEU A 507 -29.41 -34.12 8.73
CA LEU A 507 -30.04 -32.82 8.90
C LEU A 507 -31.32 -32.77 8.05
N GLN A 508 -32.45 -32.47 8.68
CA GLN A 508 -33.74 -32.40 8.01
C GLN A 508 -34.41 -31.05 8.23
N SER A 509 -34.98 -30.50 7.15
CA SER A 509 -35.68 -29.22 7.14
C SER A 509 -37.10 -29.37 6.64
N ALA A 510 -38.02 -28.63 7.28
CA ALA A 510 -39.41 -28.50 6.85
C ALA A 510 -39.55 -27.54 5.64
N GLN A 511 -38.49 -26.80 5.30
CA GLN A 511 -38.46 -25.94 4.12
C GLN A 511 -37.88 -26.69 2.91
N PRO A 512 -38.45 -26.51 1.71
CA PRO A 512 -37.86 -27.03 0.49
C PRO A 512 -36.55 -26.29 0.20
N GLN A 513 -35.60 -26.99 -0.44
CA GLN A 513 -34.36 -26.40 -0.96
C GLN A 513 -33.39 -25.78 0.07
N THR A 514 -33.51 -26.09 1.36
CA THR A 514 -32.63 -25.52 2.42
C THR A 514 -31.15 -25.80 2.20
N PHE A 515 -30.78 -26.93 1.61
CA PHE A 515 -29.39 -27.39 1.48
C PHE A 515 -28.85 -27.38 0.04
N GLN A 516 -29.36 -26.49 -0.83
CA GLN A 516 -29.00 -26.50 -2.25
C GLN A 516 -27.75 -25.71 -2.63
N ARG A 517 -27.29 -24.78 -1.78
CA ARG A 517 -26.08 -24.01 -2.05
C ARG A 517 -24.85 -24.75 -1.52
N GLU A 518 -23.79 -24.74 -2.32
CA GLU A 518 -22.50 -25.36 -1.98
C GLU A 518 -21.89 -24.79 -0.70
N ASP A 519 -22.08 -23.47 -0.47
CA ASP A 519 -21.66 -22.79 0.77
C ASP A 519 -22.33 -23.38 2.01
N ASP A 520 -23.62 -23.73 1.93
CA ASP A 520 -24.39 -24.25 3.07
C ASP A 520 -23.92 -25.69 3.41
N ILE A 521 -23.64 -26.52 2.39
CA ILE A 521 -23.08 -27.88 2.59
C ILE A 521 -21.69 -27.83 3.22
N THR A 522 -20.84 -26.91 2.75
CA THR A 522 -19.47 -26.75 3.26
C THR A 522 -19.48 -26.38 4.75
N ILE A 523 -20.37 -25.46 5.14
CA ILE A 523 -20.56 -25.06 6.53
C ILE A 523 -20.95 -26.26 7.40
N PHE A 524 -21.97 -27.03 7.02
CA PHE A 524 -22.41 -28.15 7.85
C PHE A 524 -21.40 -29.31 7.85
N GLN A 525 -20.65 -29.52 6.77
CA GLN A 525 -19.57 -30.51 6.75
C GLN A 525 -18.46 -30.17 7.76
N ILE A 526 -18.09 -28.90 7.91
CA ILE A 526 -17.12 -28.48 8.95
C ILE A 526 -17.62 -28.87 10.34
N ILE A 527 -18.91 -28.66 10.63
CA ILE A 527 -19.49 -29.05 11.91
C ILE A 527 -19.49 -30.58 12.06
N ALA A 528 -19.86 -31.32 11.01
CA ALA A 528 -19.82 -32.77 10.99
C ALA A 528 -18.40 -33.34 11.27
N ASP A 529 -17.37 -32.73 10.70
CA ASP A 529 -15.98 -33.14 10.94
C ASP A 529 -15.57 -32.90 12.40
N GLN A 530 -15.99 -31.78 13.01
CA GLN A 530 -15.73 -31.51 14.43
C GLN A 530 -16.48 -32.47 15.36
N ILE A 531 -17.74 -32.79 15.04
CA ILE A 531 -18.53 -33.81 15.76
C ILE A 531 -17.82 -35.17 15.69
N ALA A 532 -17.34 -35.57 14.51
CA ALA A 532 -16.67 -36.86 14.33
C ALA A 532 -15.39 -36.97 15.18
N ILE A 533 -14.58 -35.90 15.21
CA ILE A 533 -13.38 -35.82 16.05
C ILE A 533 -13.74 -35.88 17.54
N ALA A 534 -14.76 -35.13 17.97
CA ALA A 534 -15.20 -35.11 19.36
C ALA A 534 -15.73 -36.48 19.81
N ILE A 535 -16.50 -37.16 18.96
CA ILE A 535 -17.00 -38.52 19.19
C ILE A 535 -15.83 -39.52 19.33
N GLU A 536 -14.87 -39.50 18.39
CA GLU A 536 -13.73 -40.41 18.43
C GLU A 536 -12.87 -40.17 19.68
N ARG A 537 -12.62 -38.90 20.02
CA ARG A 537 -11.90 -38.51 21.24
C ARG A 537 -12.60 -39.03 22.51
N ALA A 538 -13.91 -38.80 22.62
CA ALA A 538 -14.67 -39.22 23.80
C ALA A 538 -14.68 -40.75 23.95
N ARG A 539 -14.87 -41.48 22.85
CA ARG A 539 -14.83 -42.95 22.83
C ARG A 539 -13.46 -43.50 23.23
N LEU A 540 -12.37 -42.90 22.71
CA LEU A 540 -11.00 -43.28 23.07
C LEU A 540 -10.70 -43.02 24.55
N LEU A 541 -11.14 -41.88 25.09
CA LEU A 541 -10.97 -41.57 26.52
C LEU A 541 -11.71 -42.57 27.40
N GLN A 542 -12.96 -42.89 27.08
CA GLN A 542 -13.75 -43.87 27.81
C GLN A 542 -13.08 -45.25 27.82
N GLN A 543 -12.54 -45.68 26.68
CA GLN A 543 -11.81 -46.95 26.58
C GLN A 543 -10.53 -46.95 27.42
N VAL A 544 -9.78 -45.85 27.43
CA VAL A 544 -8.58 -45.70 28.28
C VAL A 544 -8.95 -45.77 29.76
N GLU A 545 -10.01 -45.09 30.18
CA GLU A 545 -10.49 -45.12 31.56
C GLU A 545 -10.92 -46.52 31.99
N GLU A 546 -11.63 -47.24 31.12
CA GLU A 546 -12.05 -48.61 31.38
C GLU A 546 -10.86 -49.57 31.51
N SER A 547 -9.91 -49.51 30.58
CA SER A 547 -8.66 -50.29 30.67
C SER A 547 -7.84 -49.96 31.91
N LEU A 548 -7.81 -48.69 32.34
CA LEU A 548 -7.16 -48.31 33.61
C LEU A 548 -7.88 -48.89 34.82
N ARG A 549 -9.23 -48.89 34.84
CA ARG A 549 -10.02 -49.51 35.92
C ARG A 549 -9.75 -51.01 36.03
N GLU A 550 -9.79 -51.72 34.90
CA GLU A 550 -9.49 -53.16 34.84
C GLU A 550 -8.08 -53.47 35.36
N LEU A 551 -7.09 -52.70 34.90
CA LEU A 551 -5.70 -52.85 35.30
C LEU A 551 -5.51 -52.56 36.80
N GLN A 552 -6.13 -51.50 37.34
CA GLN A 552 -6.10 -51.20 38.78
C GLN A 552 -6.70 -52.33 39.61
N GLN A 553 -7.82 -52.91 39.17
CA GLN A 553 -8.46 -54.02 39.86
C GLN A 553 -7.55 -55.26 39.90
N ALA A 554 -6.99 -55.65 38.74
CA ALA A 554 -6.07 -56.79 38.64
C ALA A 554 -4.81 -56.62 39.52
N TYR A 555 -4.21 -55.43 39.53
CA TYR A 555 -3.08 -55.12 40.41
C TYR A 555 -3.46 -55.16 41.89
N GLY A 556 -4.67 -54.72 42.25
CA GLY A 556 -5.19 -54.79 43.62
C GLY A 556 -5.31 -56.23 44.11
N GLU A 557 -5.91 -57.11 43.31
CA GLU A 557 -6.07 -58.53 43.64
C GLU A 557 -4.71 -59.21 43.88
N THR A 558 -3.75 -58.99 42.98
CA THR A 558 -2.37 -59.50 43.11
C THR A 558 -1.69 -58.99 44.39
N THR A 559 -1.89 -57.72 44.74
CA THR A 559 -1.31 -57.12 45.95
C THR A 559 -1.87 -57.80 47.20
N ARG A 560 -3.19 -57.98 47.27
CA ARG A 560 -3.85 -58.64 48.40
C ARG A 560 -3.37 -60.08 48.57
N GLU A 561 -3.26 -60.83 47.46
CA GLU A 561 -2.77 -62.20 47.47
C GLU A 561 -1.34 -62.30 48.03
N LYS A 562 -0.40 -61.51 47.51
CA LYS A 562 1.00 -61.54 47.95
C LYS A 562 1.18 -61.17 49.43
N TRP A 563 0.45 -60.17 49.92
CA TRP A 563 0.47 -59.79 51.33
C TRP A 563 -0.15 -60.85 52.23
N ARG A 564 -1.21 -61.53 51.78
CA ARG A 564 -1.80 -62.65 52.49
C ARG A 564 -0.83 -63.83 52.60
N THR A 565 -0.17 -64.21 51.51
CA THR A 565 0.84 -65.28 51.52
C THR A 565 1.97 -64.97 52.49
N LEU A 566 2.49 -63.73 52.49
CA LEU A 566 3.54 -63.31 53.44
C LEU A 566 3.07 -63.41 54.90
N ALA A 567 1.84 -62.97 55.19
CA ALA A 567 1.26 -63.03 56.52
C ALA A 567 1.12 -64.47 57.02
N GLU A 568 0.68 -65.39 56.15
CA GLU A 568 0.47 -66.80 56.51
C GLU A 568 1.78 -67.59 56.66
N THR A 569 2.79 -67.34 55.81
CA THR A 569 4.04 -68.12 55.79
C THR A 569 5.12 -67.61 56.74
N ASN A 570 5.35 -66.30 56.80
CA ASN A 570 6.56 -65.74 57.38
C ASN A 570 6.35 -64.98 58.71
N LEU A 571 5.12 -64.55 59.00
CA LEU A 571 4.84 -63.67 60.15
C LEU A 571 4.45 -64.40 61.45
N ARG A 572 4.61 -65.74 61.55
CA ARG A 572 4.42 -66.64 62.73
C ARG A 572 4.18 -65.95 64.10
N GLY A 573 3.01 -65.33 64.30
CA GLY A 573 2.61 -64.68 65.57
C GLY A 573 3.27 -63.32 65.91
N LYS A 574 4.03 -62.70 65.00
CA LYS A 574 4.67 -61.37 65.16
C LYS A 574 4.13 -60.34 64.14
N ALA A 575 2.82 -60.30 63.95
CA ALA A 575 2.19 -59.51 62.90
C ALA A 575 2.07 -58.00 63.18
N GLY A 576 2.44 -57.54 64.38
CA GLY A 576 2.38 -56.13 64.74
C GLY A 576 3.14 -55.81 66.00
N TYR A 577 3.26 -54.50 66.29
CA TYR A 577 3.89 -53.98 67.49
C TYR A 577 3.00 -52.92 68.13
N ARG A 578 2.99 -52.87 69.46
CA ARG A 578 2.33 -51.83 70.26
C ARG A 578 3.37 -51.10 71.10
N PHE A 579 3.21 -49.79 71.21
CA PHE A 579 3.92 -48.96 72.18
C PHE A 579 2.95 -48.48 73.27
N ASP A 580 3.26 -48.78 74.53
CA ASP A 580 2.42 -48.43 75.70
C ASP A 580 2.94 -47.21 76.48
N ASN A 581 3.73 -46.35 75.83
CA ASN A 581 4.54 -45.26 76.39
C ASN A 581 5.78 -45.68 77.20
N VAL A 582 6.00 -46.97 77.44
CA VAL A 582 7.16 -47.46 78.20
C VAL A 582 7.98 -48.47 77.39
N ARG A 583 7.34 -49.39 76.66
CA ARG A 583 8.02 -50.46 75.89
C ARG A 583 7.31 -50.74 74.57
N ILE A 584 8.07 -51.25 73.60
CA ILE A 584 7.55 -51.83 72.36
C ILE A 584 7.35 -53.33 72.60
N GLN A 585 6.14 -53.84 72.40
CA GLN A 585 5.79 -55.25 72.59
C GLN A 585 5.14 -55.82 71.32
N PRO A 586 5.38 -57.10 70.98
CA PRO A 586 4.68 -57.73 69.87
C PRO A 586 3.18 -57.76 70.16
N LEU A 587 2.38 -57.46 69.14
CA LEU A 587 0.93 -57.44 69.21
C LEU A 587 0.38 -58.68 68.49
N PRO A 588 -0.10 -59.70 69.23
CA PRO A 588 -0.61 -60.94 68.63
C PRO A 588 -2.04 -60.82 68.10
N GLU A 589 -2.86 -59.93 68.68
CA GLU A 589 -4.27 -59.75 68.33
C GLU A 589 -4.52 -58.44 67.58
N MET A 590 -5.53 -58.45 66.70
CA MET A 590 -5.94 -57.24 65.98
C MET A 590 -6.36 -56.14 66.97
N PRO A 591 -5.87 -54.91 66.79
CA PRO A 591 -6.25 -53.81 67.68
C PRO A 591 -7.72 -53.42 67.49
N GLU A 592 -8.31 -52.89 68.56
CA GLU A 592 -9.70 -52.44 68.63
C GLU A 592 -10.00 -51.39 67.52
N GLY A 593 -11.16 -51.54 66.86
CA GLY A 593 -11.54 -50.78 65.66
C GLY A 593 -10.79 -51.19 64.36
N GLY A 594 -9.83 -52.11 64.45
CA GLY A 594 -8.95 -52.48 63.34
C GLY A 594 -9.66 -53.19 62.19
N GLU A 595 -10.49 -54.19 62.50
CA GLU A 595 -11.25 -54.94 61.48
C GLU A 595 -12.28 -54.05 60.76
N GLU A 596 -12.85 -53.10 61.48
CA GLU A 596 -13.81 -52.13 60.94
C GLU A 596 -13.10 -51.16 60.00
N ALA A 597 -11.92 -50.65 60.38
CA ALA A 597 -11.10 -49.79 59.53
C ALA A 597 -10.60 -50.50 58.26
N ILE A 598 -10.22 -51.77 58.35
CA ILE A 598 -9.81 -52.58 57.20
C ILE A 598 -10.97 -52.77 56.23
N ARG A 599 -12.17 -53.11 56.72
CA ARG A 599 -13.39 -53.30 55.92
C ARG A 599 -13.91 -52.00 55.31
N ALA A 600 -13.95 -50.93 56.09
CA ALA A 600 -14.40 -49.62 55.62
C ALA A 600 -13.40 -48.99 54.64
N GLY A 601 -12.11 -49.33 54.76
CA GLY A 601 -11.06 -48.66 54.01
C GLY A 601 -11.03 -47.16 54.35
N SER A 602 -11.37 -46.75 55.55
CA SER A 602 -11.25 -45.36 55.99
C SER A 602 -10.88 -45.34 57.47
N PRO A 603 -10.31 -44.23 57.96
CA PRO A 603 -10.04 -44.09 59.39
C PRO A 603 -11.35 -44.20 60.18
N ILE A 604 -11.38 -45.10 61.16
CA ILE A 604 -12.49 -45.26 62.10
C ILE A 604 -12.10 -44.58 63.42
N VAL A 605 -12.96 -43.69 63.89
CA VAL A 605 -12.81 -43.00 65.18
C VAL A 605 -13.93 -43.49 66.08
N GLN A 606 -13.56 -44.16 67.17
CA GLN A 606 -14.50 -44.58 68.20
C GLN A 606 -14.32 -43.70 69.44
N GLU A 607 -15.35 -42.95 69.77
CA GLU A 607 -15.46 -42.21 71.03
C GLU A 607 -15.95 -43.17 72.13
N GLY A 608 -15.28 -43.19 73.28
CA GLY A 608 -15.59 -44.12 74.37
C GLY A 608 -17.04 -43.97 74.85
N SER A 609 -17.86 -45.01 74.63
CA SER A 609 -19.26 -45.02 75.06
C SER A 609 -19.36 -45.38 76.55
N GLY A 610 -19.35 -44.36 77.41
CA GLY A 610 -19.59 -44.49 78.85
C GLY A 610 -19.87 -43.13 79.49
N LYS A 611 -20.88 -43.06 80.37
CA LYS A 611 -21.42 -41.83 81.00
C LYS A 611 -20.48 -41.06 81.96
N ASN A 612 -19.16 -41.20 81.86
CA ASN A 612 -18.18 -40.37 82.59
C ASN A 612 -17.11 -39.85 81.64
N ALA A 613 -17.01 -38.52 81.57
CA ALA A 613 -16.29 -37.73 80.57
C ALA A 613 -14.75 -37.75 80.72
N ALA A 614 -14.15 -38.94 80.73
CA ALA A 614 -12.69 -39.07 80.73
C ALA A 614 -12.16 -40.35 80.02
N GLN A 615 -12.64 -40.64 78.80
CA GLN A 615 -12.18 -41.82 78.04
C GLN A 615 -11.37 -41.43 76.78
N PRO A 616 -10.24 -42.11 76.51
CA PRO A 616 -9.38 -41.83 75.36
C PRO A 616 -10.09 -42.16 74.03
N VAL A 617 -9.89 -41.31 73.02
CA VAL A 617 -10.42 -41.51 71.66
C VAL A 617 -9.57 -42.56 70.95
N GLN A 618 -10.20 -43.62 70.45
CA GLN A 618 -9.50 -44.65 69.68
C GLN A 618 -9.64 -44.37 68.18
N VAL A 619 -8.51 -44.35 67.47
CA VAL A 619 -8.47 -44.11 66.02
C VAL A 619 -7.75 -45.27 65.34
N ALA A 620 -8.45 -45.97 64.47
CA ALA A 620 -7.90 -47.04 63.63
C ALA A 620 -7.77 -46.54 62.19
N VAL A 621 -6.54 -46.50 61.67
CA VAL A 621 -6.22 -46.02 60.33
C VAL A 621 -5.74 -47.21 59.49
N PRO A 622 -6.44 -47.58 58.40
CA PRO A 622 -6.03 -48.71 57.57
C PRO A 622 -4.76 -48.36 56.79
N ILE A 623 -3.82 -49.32 56.73
CA ILE A 623 -2.64 -49.25 55.86
C ILE A 623 -3.11 -49.63 54.46
N LYS A 624 -3.19 -48.66 53.56
CA LYS A 624 -3.66 -48.87 52.19
C LYS A 624 -2.51 -48.90 51.19
N LEU A 625 -2.49 -49.95 50.37
CA LEU A 625 -1.60 -50.06 49.22
C LEU A 625 -2.44 -50.37 47.98
N ARG A 626 -2.40 -49.49 46.98
CA ARG A 626 -3.12 -49.67 45.69
C ARG A 626 -4.61 -50.01 45.86
N GLY A 627 -5.28 -49.31 46.79
CA GLY A 627 -6.71 -49.50 47.07
C GLY A 627 -7.04 -50.69 47.99
N GLN A 628 -6.04 -51.47 48.41
CA GLN A 628 -6.22 -52.63 49.30
C GLN A 628 -5.72 -52.33 50.71
N SER A 629 -6.53 -52.65 51.72
CA SER A 629 -6.13 -52.57 53.13
C SER A 629 -5.27 -53.79 53.48
N ILE A 630 -3.97 -53.57 53.72
CA ILE A 630 -2.99 -54.64 54.05
C ILE A 630 -2.73 -54.76 55.56
N GLY A 631 -3.20 -53.81 56.36
CA GLY A 631 -3.04 -53.79 57.81
C GLY A 631 -3.71 -52.57 58.42
N VAL A 632 -3.46 -52.31 59.71
CA VAL A 632 -4.04 -51.18 60.43
C VAL A 632 -3.08 -50.60 61.45
N VAL A 633 -3.12 -49.29 61.63
CA VAL A 633 -2.46 -48.57 62.72
C VAL A 633 -3.53 -48.04 63.65
N SER A 634 -3.53 -48.51 64.90
CA SER A 634 -4.47 -48.07 65.94
C SER A 634 -3.77 -47.17 66.95
N LEU A 635 -4.39 -46.05 67.30
CA LEU A 635 -3.89 -45.05 68.24
C LEU A 635 -4.93 -44.74 69.29
N LYS A 636 -4.49 -44.58 70.54
CA LYS A 636 -5.30 -44.06 71.64
C LYS A 636 -4.88 -42.62 71.92
N LEU A 637 -5.72 -41.66 71.51
CA LEU A 637 -5.48 -40.23 71.64
C LEU A 637 -6.01 -39.71 72.99
N LYS A 638 -5.27 -38.77 73.60
CA LYS A 638 -5.68 -38.07 74.84
C LYS A 638 -6.75 -36.99 74.55
N GLU A 639 -7.44 -36.55 75.59
CA GLU A 639 -8.61 -35.64 75.55
C GLU A 639 -8.43 -34.27 74.86
N ASN A 640 -7.22 -33.86 74.48
CA ASN A 640 -6.92 -32.60 73.79
C ASN A 640 -6.11 -32.80 72.50
N TYR A 641 -6.46 -33.80 71.69
CA TYR A 641 -5.79 -34.01 70.41
C TYR A 641 -6.21 -32.95 69.38
N ASN A 642 -5.27 -32.49 68.57
CA ASN A 642 -5.56 -31.57 67.48
C ASN A 642 -6.35 -32.32 66.38
N PRO A 643 -7.48 -31.80 65.86
CA PRO A 643 -8.22 -32.43 64.76
C PRO A 643 -7.37 -32.76 63.52
N ASN A 644 -6.33 -31.98 63.24
CA ASN A 644 -5.38 -32.24 62.14
C ASN A 644 -4.46 -33.45 62.39
N THR A 645 -4.33 -33.93 63.63
CA THR A 645 -3.48 -35.07 64.00
C THR A 645 -3.89 -36.32 63.26
N ILE A 646 -5.19 -36.58 63.12
CA ILE A 646 -5.71 -37.74 62.37
C ILE A 646 -5.24 -37.64 60.91
N LYS A 647 -5.34 -36.47 60.29
CA LYS A 647 -4.89 -36.24 58.91
C LYS A 647 -3.38 -36.45 58.76
N THR A 648 -2.58 -35.95 59.70
CA THR A 648 -1.12 -36.15 59.71
C THR A 648 -0.75 -37.62 59.85
N ILE A 649 -1.43 -38.35 60.74
CA ILE A 649 -1.23 -39.79 60.93
C ILE A 649 -1.63 -40.55 59.67
N THR A 650 -2.77 -40.25 59.06
CA THR A 650 -3.19 -40.88 57.79
C THR A 650 -2.11 -40.74 56.72
N LEU A 651 -1.53 -39.54 56.55
CA LEU A 651 -0.43 -39.32 55.61
C LEU A 651 0.84 -40.10 55.98
N ALA A 652 1.15 -40.25 57.26
CA ALA A 652 2.27 -41.06 57.73
C ALA A 652 2.03 -42.56 57.45
N VAL A 653 0.80 -43.03 57.64
CA VAL A 653 0.37 -44.41 57.35
C VAL A 653 0.40 -44.70 55.84
N GLU A 654 0.07 -43.73 54.99
CA GLU A 654 0.23 -43.85 53.53
C GLU A 654 1.70 -44.04 53.12
N ARG A 655 2.62 -43.29 53.74
CA ARG A 655 4.07 -43.48 53.51
C ARG A 655 4.56 -44.83 54.05
N LEU A 656 4.02 -45.28 55.19
CA LEU A 656 4.32 -46.58 55.77
C LEU A 656 3.93 -47.71 54.81
N ALA A 657 2.79 -47.62 54.12
CA ALA A 657 2.38 -48.63 53.15
C ALA A 657 3.44 -48.86 52.05
N GLY A 658 4.04 -47.78 51.52
CA GLY A 658 5.11 -47.87 50.52
C GLY A 658 6.42 -48.44 51.07
N ALA A 659 6.78 -48.09 52.30
CA ALA A 659 7.94 -48.65 52.98
C ALA A 659 7.77 -50.14 53.27
N LEU A 660 6.58 -50.55 53.69
CA LEU A 660 6.22 -51.95 53.92
C LEU A 660 6.25 -52.77 52.63
N GLU A 661 5.78 -52.22 51.50
CA GLU A 661 5.89 -52.91 50.20
C GLU A 661 7.35 -53.06 49.76
N SER A 662 8.17 -52.03 49.96
CA SER A 662 9.60 -52.09 49.64
C SER A 662 10.31 -53.14 50.51
N ALA A 663 9.99 -53.19 51.81
CA ALA A 663 10.52 -54.19 52.73
C ALA A 663 10.06 -55.61 52.36
N ARG A 664 8.80 -55.80 51.99
CA ARG A 664 8.27 -57.09 51.52
C ARG A 664 9.00 -57.56 50.26
N LEU A 665 9.15 -56.68 49.25
CA LEU A 665 9.86 -57.00 48.01
C LEU A 665 11.33 -57.36 48.27
N PHE A 666 11.97 -56.65 49.21
CA PHE A 666 13.34 -56.96 49.61
C PHE A 666 13.44 -58.32 50.29
N GLU A 667 12.54 -58.66 51.22
CA GLU A 667 12.51 -59.99 51.85
C GLU A 667 12.20 -61.11 50.85
N GLU A 668 11.27 -60.89 49.92
CA GLU A 668 10.98 -61.84 48.83
C GLU A 668 12.23 -62.09 47.97
N ALA A 669 12.96 -61.02 47.60
CA ALA A 669 14.21 -61.12 46.86
C ALA A 669 15.31 -61.82 47.67
N ARG A 670 15.42 -61.53 48.97
CA ARG A 670 16.42 -62.12 49.87
C ARG A 670 16.18 -63.62 50.05
N LEU A 671 14.95 -64.03 50.34
CA LEU A 671 14.59 -65.45 50.48
C LEU A 671 14.81 -66.21 49.18
N LYS A 672 14.49 -65.59 48.03
CA LYS A 672 14.77 -66.19 46.72
C LYS A 672 16.27 -66.36 46.50
N ALA A 673 17.08 -65.37 46.82
CA ALA A 673 18.54 -65.44 46.72
C ALA A 673 19.15 -66.47 47.68
N GLU A 674 18.70 -66.54 48.93
CA GLU A 674 19.11 -67.56 49.91
C GLU A 674 18.81 -68.97 49.39
N ARG A 675 17.61 -69.18 48.82
CA ARG A 675 17.22 -70.46 48.21
C ARG A 675 18.08 -70.80 47.00
N GLU A 676 18.31 -69.86 46.09
CA GLU A 676 19.17 -70.07 44.91
C GLU A 676 20.62 -70.36 45.31
N GLN A 677 21.15 -69.65 46.32
CA GLN A 677 22.49 -69.89 46.86
C GLN A 677 22.60 -71.28 47.50
N ALA A 678 21.62 -71.70 48.31
CA ALA A 678 21.60 -73.03 48.91
C ALA A 678 21.59 -74.13 47.83
N ILE A 679 20.73 -73.99 46.81
CA ILE A 679 20.69 -74.91 45.66
C ILE A 679 22.04 -74.94 44.93
N SER A 680 22.64 -73.77 44.70
CA SER A 680 23.93 -73.65 44.02
C SER A 680 25.07 -74.29 44.82
N GLN A 681 25.10 -74.10 46.15
CA GLN A 681 26.09 -74.73 47.04
C GLN A 681 25.98 -76.24 47.03
N VAL A 682 24.77 -76.80 47.19
CA VAL A 682 24.52 -78.25 47.10
C VAL A 682 24.97 -78.78 45.73
N THR A 683 24.59 -78.12 44.63
CA THR A 683 24.98 -78.54 43.27
C THR A 683 26.51 -78.50 43.06
N THR A 684 27.18 -77.48 43.61
CA THR A 684 28.64 -77.33 43.51
C THR A 684 29.36 -78.41 44.30
N ALA A 685 28.90 -78.72 45.51
CA ALA A 685 29.48 -79.79 46.33
C ALA A 685 29.32 -81.16 45.64
N ILE A 686 28.13 -81.46 45.11
CA ILE A 686 27.85 -82.69 44.35
C ILE A 686 28.78 -82.81 43.13
N SER A 687 28.92 -81.73 42.35
CA SER A 687 29.74 -81.74 41.11
C SER A 687 31.25 -81.73 41.35
N SER A 688 31.71 -81.36 42.55
CA SER A 688 33.13 -81.37 42.93
C SER A 688 33.67 -82.75 43.33
N ALA A 689 32.80 -83.71 43.65
CA ALA A 689 33.21 -85.08 43.99
C ALA A 689 33.53 -85.89 42.72
N SER A 690 34.73 -86.49 42.66
CA SER A 690 35.22 -87.21 41.46
C SER A 690 35.00 -88.71 41.48
N GLU A 691 34.61 -89.28 42.63
CA GLU A 691 34.37 -90.72 42.79
C GLU A 691 32.88 -90.98 43.02
N PHE A 692 32.37 -92.06 42.42
CA PHE A 692 30.95 -92.40 42.43
C PHE A 692 30.37 -92.51 43.85
N GLU A 693 31.07 -93.19 44.76
CA GLU A 693 30.64 -93.30 46.16
C GLU A 693 30.67 -91.94 46.88
N ALA A 694 31.68 -91.10 46.58
CA ALA A 694 31.81 -89.77 47.16
C ALA A 694 30.68 -88.84 46.72
N ILE A 695 30.19 -88.94 45.48
CA ILE A 695 29.04 -88.17 44.99
C ILE A 695 27.79 -88.53 45.82
N LEU A 696 27.47 -89.81 45.98
CA LEU A 696 26.27 -90.25 46.71
C LEU A 696 26.33 -89.81 48.19
N ARG A 697 27.47 -90.01 48.84
CA ARG A 697 27.69 -89.61 50.23
C ARG A 697 27.58 -88.09 50.40
N THR A 698 28.30 -87.32 49.58
CA THR A 698 28.28 -85.84 49.63
C THR A 698 26.89 -85.29 49.34
N THR A 699 26.14 -85.91 48.42
CA THR A 699 24.76 -85.52 48.12
C THR A 699 23.85 -85.69 49.34
N VAL A 700 23.91 -86.84 50.01
CA VAL A 700 23.13 -87.08 51.23
C VAL A 700 23.52 -86.10 52.33
N GLU A 701 24.82 -85.89 52.54
CA GLU A 701 25.34 -85.01 53.60
C GLU A 701 24.94 -83.55 53.37
N GLU A 702 25.08 -83.03 52.15
CA GLU A 702 24.80 -81.63 51.84
C GLU A 702 23.30 -81.33 51.75
N ILE A 703 22.48 -82.25 51.20
CA ILE A 703 21.01 -82.10 51.23
C ILE A 703 20.50 -82.19 52.66
N GLY A 704 21.04 -83.13 53.47
CA GLY A 704 20.68 -83.27 54.88
C GLY A 704 21.02 -82.01 55.69
N ARG A 705 22.22 -81.45 55.50
CA ARG A 705 22.63 -80.18 56.14
C ARG A 705 21.76 -79.01 55.72
N SER A 706 21.39 -78.91 54.44
CA SER A 706 20.60 -77.78 53.94
C SER A 706 19.14 -77.79 54.40
N LEU A 707 18.55 -78.95 54.70
CA LEU A 707 17.12 -79.06 55.02
C LEU A 707 16.83 -79.10 56.53
N GLY A 708 17.83 -79.32 57.39
CA GLY A 708 17.78 -79.17 58.85
C GLY A 708 16.94 -80.22 59.61
N ASP A 709 15.81 -80.65 59.05
CA ASP A 709 14.82 -81.54 59.66
C ASP A 709 14.40 -82.69 58.70
N ALA A 710 15.24 -83.05 57.74
CA ALA A 710 14.94 -84.10 56.75
C ALA A 710 15.88 -85.31 56.89
N GLU A 711 15.31 -86.51 56.96
CA GLU A 711 16.07 -87.75 56.76
C GLU A 711 16.25 -87.97 55.26
N VAL A 712 17.50 -87.92 54.80
CA VAL A 712 17.85 -88.05 53.38
C VAL A 712 18.52 -89.41 53.20
N SER A 713 17.94 -90.25 52.33
CA SER A 713 18.55 -91.51 51.89
C SER A 713 18.64 -91.52 50.37
N ILE A 714 19.73 -92.07 49.84
CA ILE A 714 19.92 -92.28 48.41
C ILE A 714 20.33 -93.73 48.21
N GLN A 715 19.57 -94.45 47.39
CA GLN A 715 19.86 -95.83 47.00
C GLN A 715 19.70 -95.95 45.49
N LEU A 716 20.66 -96.63 44.86
CA LEU A 716 20.60 -96.98 43.45
C LEU A 716 20.00 -98.38 43.29
N THR A 717 19.27 -98.60 42.22
CA THR A 717 18.67 -99.92 41.94
C THR A 717 19.72 -100.82 41.29
N GLU A 718 19.84 -102.09 41.73
CA GLU A 718 20.76 -103.06 41.12
C GLU A 718 20.26 -103.57 39.75
N GLN A 719 18.99 -103.33 39.44
CA GLN A 719 18.40 -103.51 38.11
C GLN A 719 17.57 -102.25 37.77
N PRO A 720 18.01 -101.41 36.82
CA PRO A 720 17.15 -100.38 36.26
C PRO A 720 16.09 -101.08 35.40
N GLU A 721 14.80 -100.83 35.67
CA GLU A 721 13.72 -101.15 34.74
C GLU A 721 13.73 -100.23 33.52
#